data_AF-A0A0D2GIS1-F1
#
_entry.id   AF-A0A0D2GIS1-F1
#
_cell.length_a   1.000
_cell.length_b   1.000
_cell.length_c   1.000
_cell.angle_alpha   90.00
_cell.angle_beta   90.00
_cell.angle_gamma   90.00
#
_symmetry.space_group_name_H-M   'P 1'
#
loop_
_entity.id
_entity.type
_entity.pdbx_description
1 polymer ?
#
loop_
_entity_poly.entity_id
_entity_poly.type
_entity_poly.pdbx_seq_one_letter_code
_entity_poly.pdbx_strand_id
1 'polypeptide(L)'
;MEKMNRFIRRPFTRAVLFFGLAMVCCLLSHVPAYAAEQKNVVFVLDASGSMWGQIKGTAKIEIAKKVMKDLIQAIPKEFNTGLMAYGHRRKGDCRDIEMLVPLGPHDPRAMIEKVMALKPKGKTPLSASVQKAAKALRHTEQKATVVLVSDGLETCDMDPCALARELAMSGVDFKVHVVGFGLSKGDQERLRCLADQTGGLFLAANDADSLLKALKATVKKVEEPSPPVVENPGTAELKAPASISIASSFKVKWKGPDSRGDFITIAPKGSKDQTHGNYAYTERGNPAQLVAPSEKGDYELRYVHGHSSNVIGRTGIKVTPLTARVKAPASANVATLFDVTWQGPDYEPDYICISLPDQKPGSYKQYTYTRDGSPLKLRAPSEPGTYEVRYILGRGDKLLAKTSIEIKGVTAKVEAPASANVATLFPVTWEGPANDADYICISLPDQKPGSYKQYTYTRDGSPLKLRAPSEPGTYEVRYILGRGDKLLAKTSIEIKGVTAKVEAPASANVASKFSVTWEGPGNDADYICISLPDQKPGAYKQYTYTRDGSPLKLRAPSEPGTYEVRYILGRGDKLLAKAKIEVKGVTASVKAPASANVATLIPVTWEGPGNDADYICISLPDQKPGSYKQYTYTRDGSPLKLRAPSEPGTYEVRYILGRGDKLLAKTKIEIKGVTASVKAPASVKAGGKIKVSWQGPGYESDYICVSEPDQGEGSYKEYTNTREGNPLEVRAPADPGKYEVRYIMSQGSKVLAKTGITVEPVTASIKVPASVKAGGKIKVSWQGPGYESDYICVSEPDQGEGSYKEYTNTREGNPLEVRAPADPGKYEVRYIMSQGSKVLAKTGITVEPVTASLKVPASVKAGGKIKVSWQGPGYGSDYICVSEPDQGPGGYVKYTNTREGNPLEVRAPSKPGDYEVRYIMSQGDKVLAKEPIKVD
;
A
#
# COMPACT_ATOMS: atom_id res chain seq x y z
N MET A 1 48.89 -19.54 0.83
CA MET A 1 48.47 -18.12 1.00
C MET A 1 47.30 -18.15 1.96
N GLU A 2 47.54 -18.16 3.29
CA GLU A 2 47.82 -16.97 4.12
C GLU A 2 46.58 -16.05 4.20
N LYS A 3 46.02 -15.65 5.35
CA LYS A 3 46.33 -15.75 6.80
C LYS A 3 44.98 -15.66 7.56
N MET A 4 44.76 -15.92 8.86
CA MET A 4 45.44 -16.65 9.95
C MET A 4 44.51 -16.47 11.20
N ASN A 5 43.78 -17.50 11.65
CA ASN A 5 44.12 -18.38 12.78
C ASN A 5 44.09 -17.76 14.20
N ARG A 6 43.14 -18.20 15.07
CA ARG A 6 43.26 -18.53 16.53
C ARG A 6 41.87 -18.78 17.16
N PHE A 7 41.56 -19.75 18.02
CA PHE A 7 42.26 -20.56 19.06
C PHE A 7 42.59 -19.81 20.39
N ILE A 8 42.33 -20.36 21.60
CA ILE A 8 41.85 -21.71 21.97
C ILE A 8 41.00 -21.78 23.28
N ARG A 9 40.38 -22.96 23.49
CA ARG A 9 39.63 -23.50 24.65
C ARG A 9 40.33 -23.45 26.04
N ARG A 10 39.52 -23.13 27.09
CA ARG A 10 39.48 -23.75 28.46
C ARG A 10 40.73 -23.59 29.40
N PRO A 11 40.90 -24.29 30.57
CA PRO A 11 40.62 -23.69 31.90
C PRO A 11 41.62 -24.01 33.07
N PHE A 12 41.95 -23.06 33.96
CA PHE A 12 42.72 -23.28 35.22
C PHE A 12 42.22 -22.33 36.33
N THR A 13 42.34 -22.55 37.66
CA THR A 13 42.45 -23.75 38.53
C THR A 13 42.13 -23.33 40.01
N ARG A 14 41.85 -24.30 40.91
CA ARG A 14 41.62 -24.13 42.38
C ARG A 14 42.72 -23.35 43.14
N ALA A 15 42.34 -22.69 44.24
CA ALA A 15 43.14 -22.61 45.48
C ALA A 15 42.20 -22.43 46.71
N VAL A 16 42.60 -22.94 47.89
CA VAL A 16 41.79 -22.98 49.15
C VAL A 16 42.68 -22.70 50.36
N LEU A 17 42.29 -21.79 51.25
CA LEU A 17 42.77 -21.55 52.64
C LEU A 17 41.82 -20.49 53.29
N PHE A 18 41.45 -20.45 54.58
CA PHE A 18 41.49 -21.38 55.73
C PHE A 18 40.65 -20.75 56.89
N PHE A 19 40.26 -21.50 57.94
CA PHE A 19 39.57 -21.06 59.20
C PHE A 19 38.18 -20.37 59.07
N GLY A 20 37.27 -20.42 60.06
CA GLY A 20 37.23 -21.23 61.28
C GLY A 20 36.51 -20.57 62.48
N LEU A 21 35.30 -21.06 62.81
CA LEU A 21 34.61 -21.00 64.13
C LEU A 21 33.88 -19.70 64.61
N ALA A 22 32.83 -19.95 65.42
CA ALA A 22 32.24 -19.11 66.48
C ALA A 22 31.19 -18.01 66.16
N MET A 23 29.94 -18.44 66.32
CA MET A 23 28.74 -17.71 66.78
C MET A 23 28.97 -16.75 67.97
N VAL A 24 28.30 -15.58 67.99
CA VAL A 24 27.62 -14.88 69.13
C VAL A 24 27.52 -13.34 68.92
N CYS A 25 26.35 -12.78 69.26
CA CYS A 25 26.01 -11.36 69.47
C CYS A 25 26.49 -10.26 68.50
N CYS A 26 25.54 -9.70 67.73
CA CYS A 26 25.40 -8.24 67.64
C CYS A 26 23.95 -7.81 67.40
N LEU A 27 23.28 -7.40 68.48
CA LEU A 27 22.06 -6.59 68.41
C LEU A 27 22.44 -5.18 67.95
N LEU A 28 22.38 -4.92 66.64
CA LEU A 28 22.42 -3.57 66.10
C LEU A 28 21.08 -3.25 65.44
N SER A 29 20.26 -2.56 66.21
CA SER A 29 19.00 -1.94 65.79
C SER A 29 19.21 -1.18 64.48
N HIS A 30 18.72 -1.75 63.38
CA HIS A 30 18.49 -0.98 62.16
C HIS A 30 17.29 -0.09 62.43
N VAL A 31 17.53 1.03 63.11
CA VAL A 31 16.61 2.17 63.05
C VAL A 31 16.54 2.53 61.56
N PRO A 32 15.37 2.41 60.91
CA PRO A 32 15.26 2.88 59.54
C PRO A 32 15.53 4.39 59.58
N ALA A 33 16.62 4.81 58.95
CA ALA A 33 16.85 6.22 58.73
C ALA A 33 15.71 6.72 57.85
N TYR A 34 14.74 7.41 58.47
CA TYR A 34 13.73 8.17 57.76
C TYR A 34 14.48 9.18 56.89
N ALA A 35 14.56 8.91 55.59
CA ALA A 35 15.09 9.86 54.62
C ALA A 35 14.24 11.14 54.72
N ALA A 36 14.90 12.27 54.98
CA ALA A 36 14.20 13.54 55.12
C ALA A 36 13.41 13.85 53.83
N GLU A 37 12.12 14.15 53.98
CA GLU A 37 11.19 14.32 52.88
C GLU A 37 11.59 15.50 51.98
N GLN A 38 12.01 15.20 50.74
CA GLN A 38 12.62 16.20 49.86
C GLN A 38 11.54 17.04 49.16
N LYS A 39 11.51 18.34 49.47
CA LYS A 39 10.48 19.29 49.00
C LYS A 39 10.75 19.73 47.55
N ASN A 40 10.13 19.05 46.59
CA ASN A 40 10.29 19.31 45.15
C ASN A 40 9.17 20.22 44.59
N VAL A 41 9.54 21.39 44.05
CA VAL A 41 8.61 22.35 43.42
C VAL A 41 9.07 22.73 42.01
N VAL A 42 8.16 22.77 41.04
CA VAL A 42 8.39 23.45 39.75
C VAL A 42 7.42 24.62 39.59
N PHE A 43 7.96 25.82 39.42
CA PHE A 43 7.19 27.00 39.05
C PHE A 43 6.96 27.00 37.53
N VAL A 44 5.72 27.17 37.10
CA VAL A 44 5.33 27.30 35.69
C VAL A 44 4.79 28.71 35.50
N LEU A 45 5.52 29.56 34.77
CA LEU A 45 5.19 30.96 34.57
C LEU A 45 4.65 31.22 33.16
N ASP A 46 3.46 31.81 33.10
CA ASP A 46 2.89 32.37 31.89
C ASP A 46 3.70 33.58 31.39
N ALA A 47 4.13 33.50 30.15
CA ALA A 47 4.69 34.60 29.38
C ALA A 47 4.09 34.57 27.96
N SER A 48 2.82 34.20 27.84
CA SER A 48 2.04 34.31 26.61
C SER A 48 1.68 35.76 26.28
N GLY A 49 1.24 36.04 25.06
CA GLY A 49 1.04 37.41 24.56
C GLY A 49 0.09 38.29 25.39
N SER A 50 -0.83 37.70 26.15
CA SER A 50 -1.75 38.40 27.07
C SER A 50 -1.02 39.09 28.23
N MET A 51 0.16 38.60 28.63
CA MET A 51 0.99 39.18 29.69
C MET A 51 1.56 40.58 29.37
N TRP A 52 1.36 41.09 28.15
CA TRP A 52 1.57 42.51 27.81
C TRP A 52 0.41 43.43 28.26
N GLY A 53 -0.76 42.86 28.60
CA GLY A 53 -1.87 43.58 29.20
C GLY A 53 -1.44 44.30 30.48
N GLN A 54 -2.08 45.41 30.79
CA GLN A 54 -1.68 46.28 31.90
C GLN A 54 -2.62 46.18 33.10
N ILE A 55 -2.05 46.26 34.30
CA ILE A 55 -2.76 46.46 35.56
C ILE A 55 -2.25 47.77 36.16
N LYS A 56 -3.15 48.73 36.39
CA LYS A 56 -2.82 50.07 36.95
C LYS A 56 -1.62 50.73 36.21
N GLY A 57 -1.59 50.63 34.89
CA GLY A 57 -0.54 51.21 34.02
C GLY A 57 0.75 50.40 33.87
N THR A 58 0.96 49.33 34.65
CA THR A 58 2.15 48.46 34.54
C THR A 58 1.80 47.16 33.80
N ALA A 59 2.67 46.68 32.88
CA ALA A 59 2.46 45.42 32.20
C ALA A 59 2.49 44.22 33.17
N LYS A 60 1.56 43.26 33.00
CA LYS A 60 1.44 42.06 33.83
C LYS A 60 2.77 41.29 33.96
N ILE A 61 3.53 41.14 32.87
CA ILE A 61 4.83 40.46 32.91
C ILE A 61 5.85 41.14 33.83
N GLU A 62 5.89 42.47 33.88
CA GLU A 62 6.86 43.18 34.73
C GLU A 62 6.47 43.09 36.21
N ILE A 63 5.17 43.07 36.51
CA ILE A 63 4.67 42.74 37.84
C ILE A 63 5.07 41.30 38.22
N ALA A 64 4.80 40.33 37.35
CA ALA A 64 5.09 38.93 37.60
C ALA A 64 6.59 38.66 37.79
N LYS A 65 7.47 39.30 36.99
CA LYS A 65 8.93 39.24 37.16
C LYS A 65 9.38 39.73 38.52
N LYS A 66 8.92 40.92 38.94
CA LYS A 66 9.27 41.50 40.24
C LYS A 66 8.81 40.58 41.37
N VAL A 67 7.56 40.14 41.34
CA VAL A 67 6.98 39.27 42.38
C VAL A 67 7.67 37.91 42.42
N MET A 68 8.00 37.32 41.26
CA MET A 68 8.74 36.05 41.21
C MET A 68 10.17 36.20 41.74
N LYS A 69 10.85 37.33 41.47
CA LYS A 69 12.16 37.63 42.09
C LYS A 69 12.04 37.68 43.62
N ASP A 70 11.06 38.42 44.15
CA ASP A 70 10.85 38.57 45.59
C ASP A 70 10.41 37.25 46.26
N LEU A 71 9.71 36.37 45.54
CA LEU A 71 9.38 35.01 45.96
C LEU A 71 10.62 34.11 45.99
N ILE A 72 11.40 34.08 44.89
CA ILE A 72 12.59 33.25 44.76
C ILE A 72 13.61 33.56 45.86
N GLN A 73 13.75 34.82 46.26
CA GLN A 73 14.63 35.19 47.39
C GLN A 73 14.12 34.73 48.76
N ALA A 74 12.84 34.37 48.88
CA ALA A 74 12.19 33.96 50.13
C ALA A 74 11.96 32.44 50.27
N ILE A 75 12.34 31.64 49.26
CA ILE A 75 12.23 30.17 49.33
C ILE A 75 13.36 29.61 50.19
N PRO A 76 13.08 28.69 51.15
CA PRO A 76 14.11 28.05 51.96
C PRO A 76 15.08 27.19 51.14
N LYS A 77 16.34 27.07 51.58
CA LYS A 77 17.42 26.41 50.83
C LYS A 77 17.26 24.89 50.71
N GLU A 78 16.46 24.30 51.59
CA GLU A 78 16.13 22.87 51.60
C GLU A 78 15.14 22.45 50.50
N PHE A 79 14.59 23.40 49.74
CA PHE A 79 13.77 23.09 48.57
C PHE A 79 14.64 22.66 47.39
N ASN A 80 14.13 21.69 46.62
CA ASN A 80 14.49 21.57 45.22
C ASN A 80 13.50 22.37 44.38
N THR A 81 14.00 23.26 43.53
CA THR A 81 13.17 24.14 42.70
C THR A 81 13.56 24.05 41.24
N GLY A 82 12.56 23.92 40.36
CA GLY A 82 12.70 24.15 38.92
C GLY A 82 11.86 25.33 38.45
N LEU A 83 12.21 25.89 37.28
CA LEU A 83 11.49 26.97 36.63
C LEU A 83 11.20 26.62 35.19
N MET A 84 9.92 26.67 34.82
CA MET A 84 9.41 26.50 33.46
C MET A 84 8.65 27.76 33.05
N ALA A 85 8.73 28.12 31.77
CA ALA A 85 7.90 29.18 31.20
C ALA A 85 7.35 28.78 29.83
N TYR A 86 6.23 29.38 29.44
CA TYR A 86 5.63 29.17 28.12
C TYR A 86 5.28 30.48 27.41
N GLY A 87 5.19 30.43 26.09
CA GLY A 87 4.81 31.57 25.24
C GLY A 87 5.88 32.65 25.05
N HIS A 88 7.10 32.49 25.56
CA HIS A 88 8.06 33.60 25.66
C HIS A 88 9.04 33.75 24.48
N ARG A 89 8.96 32.91 23.43
CA ARG A 89 9.94 32.90 22.32
C ARG A 89 9.30 32.92 20.94
N ARG A 90 8.15 32.28 20.74
CA ARG A 90 7.55 32.02 19.41
C ARG A 90 6.07 32.41 19.36
N LYS A 91 5.71 33.24 18.37
CA LYS A 91 4.33 33.70 18.15
C LYS A 91 3.49 32.56 17.55
N GLY A 92 2.31 32.31 18.11
CA GLY A 92 1.37 31.31 17.59
C GLY A 92 1.68 29.84 17.89
N ASP A 93 2.83 29.51 18.50
CA ASP A 93 3.29 28.12 18.68
C ASP A 93 2.90 27.53 20.05
N CYS A 94 2.04 26.51 20.02
CA CYS A 94 1.62 25.73 21.19
C CYS A 94 2.72 24.81 21.77
N ARG A 95 3.84 24.65 21.07
CA ARG A 95 5.01 23.90 21.55
C ARG A 95 6.02 24.79 22.27
N ASP A 96 5.72 26.08 22.43
CA ASP A 96 6.64 27.03 23.07
C ASP A 96 6.62 26.96 24.60
N ILE A 97 7.20 25.89 25.12
CA ILE A 97 7.37 25.59 26.53
C ILE A 97 8.85 25.26 26.76
N GLU A 98 9.46 25.83 27.79
CA GLU A 98 10.87 25.64 28.13
C GLU A 98 11.07 25.46 29.63
N MET A 99 11.86 24.45 30.00
CA MET A 99 12.45 24.36 31.34
C MET A 99 13.67 25.27 31.38
N LEU A 100 13.53 26.44 32.00
CA LEU A 100 14.57 27.46 32.10
C LEU A 100 15.61 27.11 33.16
N VAL A 101 15.16 26.47 34.25
CA VAL A 101 16.02 25.92 35.30
C VAL A 101 15.50 24.52 35.62
N PRO A 102 16.30 23.46 35.38
CA PRO A 102 15.95 22.09 35.76
C PRO A 102 15.68 21.97 37.26
N LEU A 103 14.90 20.95 37.66
CA LEU A 103 14.70 20.64 39.09
C LEU A 103 16.03 20.24 39.73
N GLY A 104 16.43 20.97 40.77
CA GLY A 104 17.61 20.71 41.58
C GLY A 104 17.64 21.61 42.82
N PRO A 105 18.73 21.62 43.60
CA PRO A 105 18.87 22.45 44.79
C PRO A 105 18.58 23.93 44.50
N HIS A 106 17.96 24.62 45.46
CA HIS A 106 17.50 25.99 45.26
C HIS A 106 18.66 26.99 44.97
N ASP A 107 18.74 27.49 43.71
CA ASP A 107 19.65 28.55 43.28
C ASP A 107 18.88 29.85 42.92
N PRO A 108 18.73 30.79 43.87
CA PRO A 108 18.06 32.07 43.62
C PRO A 108 18.66 32.86 42.47
N ARG A 109 19.98 32.82 42.29
CA ARG A 109 20.69 33.66 41.31
C ARG A 109 20.36 33.21 39.90
N ALA A 110 20.48 31.91 39.63
CA ALA A 110 20.17 31.33 38.32
C ALA A 110 18.69 31.54 37.95
N MET A 111 17.75 31.32 38.87
CA MET A 111 16.32 31.50 38.58
C MET A 111 15.94 32.96 38.35
N ILE A 112 16.45 33.91 39.14
CA ILE A 112 16.15 35.34 38.94
C ILE A 112 16.65 35.81 37.56
N GLU A 113 17.85 35.40 37.14
CA GLU A 113 18.37 35.72 35.80
C GLU A 113 17.41 35.26 34.69
N LYS A 114 16.91 34.02 34.77
CA LYS A 114 15.98 33.48 33.77
C LYS A 114 14.61 34.16 33.81
N VAL A 115 14.07 34.48 34.98
CA VAL A 115 12.80 35.22 35.10
C VAL A 115 12.90 36.61 34.47
N MET A 116 13.95 37.36 34.77
CA MET A 116 14.10 38.74 34.28
C MET A 116 14.26 38.81 32.75
N ALA A 117 14.82 37.77 32.12
CA ALA A 117 15.01 37.66 30.67
C ALA A 117 13.72 37.42 29.86
N LEU A 118 12.61 37.04 30.51
CA LEU A 118 11.35 36.70 29.82
C LEU A 118 10.75 37.87 29.02
N LYS A 119 10.22 37.56 27.83
CA LYS A 119 9.53 38.52 26.94
C LYS A 119 8.27 37.87 26.37
N PRO A 120 7.06 38.40 26.62
CA PRO A 120 5.85 37.73 26.14
C PRO A 120 5.67 37.79 24.63
N LYS A 121 5.24 36.69 23.99
CA LYS A 121 5.21 36.60 22.51
C LYS A 121 4.22 35.62 21.89
N GLY A 122 3.84 34.56 22.61
CA GLY A 122 3.24 33.34 22.08
C GLY A 122 1.86 33.01 22.61
N LYS A 123 1.43 31.76 22.39
CA LYS A 123 0.19 31.18 22.93
C LYS A 123 0.37 30.73 24.39
N THR A 124 -0.72 30.23 24.97
CA THR A 124 -0.87 29.81 26.37
C THR A 124 -1.03 28.27 26.45
N PRO A 125 0.02 27.46 26.18
CA PRO A 125 -0.03 25.99 26.23
C PRO A 125 0.08 25.48 27.67
N LEU A 126 -0.95 25.79 28.47
CA LEU A 126 -0.94 25.68 29.93
C LEU A 126 -0.88 24.22 30.38
N SER A 127 -1.80 23.38 29.90
CA SER A 127 -1.93 21.97 30.26
C SER A 127 -0.68 21.18 29.87
N ALA A 128 -0.18 21.40 28.65
CA ALA A 128 1.07 20.79 28.19
C ALA A 128 2.28 21.20 29.05
N SER A 129 2.26 22.39 29.65
CA SER A 129 3.31 22.85 30.57
C SER A 129 3.20 22.17 31.94
N VAL A 130 2.00 22.07 32.51
CA VAL A 130 1.74 21.32 33.76
C VAL A 130 2.13 19.84 33.60
N GLN A 131 1.78 19.19 32.48
CA GLN A 131 2.16 17.80 32.23
C GLN A 131 3.69 17.63 32.11
N LYS A 132 4.39 18.57 31.48
CA LYS A 132 5.86 18.55 31.41
C LYS A 132 6.51 18.78 32.78
N ALA A 133 5.96 19.67 33.60
CA ALA A 133 6.43 19.90 34.97
C ALA A 133 6.23 18.65 35.85
N ALA A 134 5.07 17.99 35.77
CA ALA A 134 4.78 16.72 36.45
C ALA A 134 5.77 15.61 36.05
N LYS A 135 6.12 15.52 34.75
CA LYS A 135 7.12 14.58 34.25
C LYS A 135 8.53 14.90 34.78
N ALA A 136 8.93 16.17 34.78
CA ALA A 136 10.22 16.60 35.32
C ALA A 136 10.37 16.35 36.84
N LEU A 137 9.26 16.43 37.59
CA LEU A 137 9.18 16.11 39.01
C LEU A 137 9.19 14.61 39.32
N ARG A 138 9.07 13.72 38.32
CA ARG A 138 8.85 12.27 38.48
C ARG A 138 7.61 11.96 39.35
N HIS A 139 6.50 12.65 39.09
CA HIS A 139 5.28 12.59 39.91
C HIS A 139 4.72 11.18 40.19
N THR A 140 5.02 10.18 39.36
CA THR A 140 4.60 8.77 39.56
C THR A 140 5.44 8.00 40.57
N GLU A 141 6.57 8.56 41.03
CA GLU A 141 7.58 7.88 41.85
C GLU A 141 7.80 8.58 43.21
N GLN A 142 7.53 9.88 43.29
CA GLN A 142 7.79 10.70 44.47
C GLN A 142 6.83 11.90 44.52
N LYS A 143 6.70 12.49 45.71
CA LYS A 143 5.91 13.71 45.92
C LYS A 143 6.43 14.89 45.10
N ALA A 144 5.49 15.63 44.54
CA ALA A 144 5.77 16.55 43.45
C ALA A 144 4.73 17.68 43.43
N THR A 145 5.19 18.94 43.53
CA THR A 145 4.29 20.10 43.46
C THR A 145 4.61 20.99 42.26
N VAL A 146 3.57 21.38 41.52
CA VAL A 146 3.62 22.42 40.49
C VAL A 146 2.96 23.68 41.03
N VAL A 147 3.60 24.83 40.84
CA VAL A 147 3.00 26.15 41.09
C VAL A 147 2.86 26.88 39.77
N LEU A 148 1.64 26.92 39.23
CA LEU A 148 1.30 27.57 37.97
C LEU A 148 0.87 29.01 38.23
N VAL A 149 1.45 29.98 37.52
CA VAL A 149 0.99 31.37 37.44
C VAL A 149 0.50 31.62 36.02
N SER A 150 -0.75 32.06 35.83
CA SER A 150 -1.31 32.33 34.49
C SER A 150 -2.31 33.47 34.46
N ASP A 151 -2.34 34.20 33.33
CA ASP A 151 -3.20 35.36 33.10
C ASP A 151 -4.27 35.15 32.02
N GLY A 152 -4.35 33.95 31.45
CA GLY A 152 -5.29 33.56 30.41
C GLY A 152 -5.73 32.10 30.52
N LEU A 153 -6.72 31.73 29.71
CA LEU A 153 -7.11 30.33 29.52
C LEU A 153 -6.20 29.63 28.50
N GLU A 154 -6.27 28.30 28.46
CA GLU A 154 -5.65 27.47 27.42
C GLU A 154 -6.04 27.98 26.01
N THR A 155 -5.05 28.16 25.13
CA THR A 155 -5.26 28.56 23.72
C THR A 155 -4.72 27.53 22.71
N CYS A 156 -4.54 26.30 23.18
CA CYS A 156 -3.87 25.18 22.50
C CYS A 156 -4.63 23.84 22.64
N ASP A 157 -5.96 23.91 22.75
CA ASP A 157 -6.90 22.81 22.53
C ASP A 157 -6.77 21.58 23.44
N MET A 158 -6.15 21.74 24.62
CA MET A 158 -6.17 20.76 25.72
C MET A 158 -7.25 21.10 26.76
N ASP A 159 -7.82 20.09 27.43
CA ASP A 159 -8.69 20.28 28.60
C ASP A 159 -7.83 20.22 29.89
N PRO A 160 -7.67 21.35 30.63
CA PRO A 160 -6.89 21.35 31.86
C PRO A 160 -7.50 20.50 32.98
N CYS A 161 -8.83 20.36 33.00
CA CYS A 161 -9.56 19.55 33.98
C CYS A 161 -9.53 18.05 33.64
N ALA A 162 -9.38 17.68 32.37
CA ALA A 162 -9.07 16.29 32.00
C ALA A 162 -7.67 15.90 32.47
N LEU A 163 -6.68 16.77 32.20
CA LEU A 163 -5.30 16.54 32.63
C LEU A 163 -5.17 16.49 34.17
N ALA A 164 -5.87 17.36 34.89
CA ALA A 164 -5.82 17.37 36.35
C ALA A 164 -6.30 16.06 36.97
N ARG A 165 -7.39 15.48 36.46
CA ARG A 165 -7.88 14.15 36.87
C ARG A 165 -6.87 13.05 36.54
N GLU A 166 -6.27 13.07 35.36
CA GLU A 166 -5.24 12.10 34.96
C GLU A 166 -4.05 12.14 35.94
N LEU A 167 -3.49 13.33 36.18
CA LEU A 167 -2.31 13.51 37.04
C LEU A 167 -2.59 13.23 38.52
N ALA A 168 -3.82 13.47 38.99
CA ALA A 168 -4.24 13.11 40.34
C ALA A 168 -4.36 11.60 40.55
N MET A 169 -4.76 10.83 39.52
CA MET A 169 -4.82 9.37 39.58
C MET A 169 -3.45 8.70 39.37
N SER A 170 -2.54 9.32 38.60
CA SER A 170 -1.23 8.73 38.30
C SER A 170 -0.11 9.11 39.27
N GLY A 171 -0.26 10.21 40.01
CA GLY A 171 0.79 10.78 40.86
C GLY A 171 0.78 10.31 42.32
N VAL A 172 1.97 10.26 42.91
CA VAL A 172 2.18 10.05 44.36
C VAL A 172 2.08 11.41 45.05
N ASP A 173 0.92 11.72 45.64
CA ASP A 173 0.63 13.01 46.30
C ASP A 173 1.01 14.23 45.41
N PHE A 174 0.66 14.16 44.13
CA PHE A 174 0.96 15.19 43.13
C PHE A 174 -0.03 16.36 43.23
N LYS A 175 0.48 17.58 43.40
CA LYS A 175 -0.33 18.79 43.63
C LYS A 175 -0.03 19.87 42.60
N VAL A 176 -1.09 20.52 42.10
CA VAL A 176 -0.98 21.72 41.25
C VAL A 176 -1.61 22.90 41.97
N HIS A 177 -0.79 23.80 42.51
CA HIS A 177 -1.27 25.11 42.94
C HIS A 177 -1.39 26.03 41.71
N VAL A 178 -2.47 26.80 41.63
CA VAL A 178 -2.77 27.70 40.52
C VAL A 178 -2.99 29.10 41.06
N VAL A 179 -2.22 30.05 40.56
CA VAL A 179 -2.34 31.47 40.85
C VAL A 179 -2.84 32.19 39.59
N GLY A 180 -4.14 32.52 39.58
CA GLY A 180 -4.78 33.22 38.47
C GLY A 180 -4.56 34.72 38.57
N PHE A 181 -3.78 35.30 37.65
CA PHE A 181 -3.30 36.68 37.73
C PHE A 181 -4.03 37.61 36.74
N GLY A 182 -4.87 38.51 37.25
CA GLY A 182 -5.64 39.45 36.43
C GLY A 182 -6.63 38.75 35.49
N LEU A 183 -7.27 37.68 35.97
CA LEU A 183 -8.29 36.89 35.29
C LEU A 183 -9.70 37.30 35.73
N SER A 184 -10.69 37.18 34.83
CA SER A 184 -12.10 37.36 35.19
C SER A 184 -12.61 36.24 36.11
N LYS A 185 -13.70 36.45 36.85
CA LYS A 185 -14.28 35.41 37.73
C LYS A 185 -14.64 34.13 36.97
N GLY A 186 -15.16 34.24 35.74
CA GLY A 186 -15.51 33.08 34.91
C GLY A 186 -14.27 32.31 34.41
N ASP A 187 -13.17 33.00 34.14
CA ASP A 187 -11.92 32.34 33.75
C ASP A 187 -11.23 31.68 34.95
N GLN A 188 -11.33 32.30 36.14
CA GLN A 188 -10.86 31.70 37.39
C GLN A 188 -11.56 30.37 37.69
N GLU A 189 -12.88 30.27 37.47
CA GLU A 189 -13.63 29.01 37.63
C GLU A 189 -13.15 27.91 36.68
N ARG A 190 -12.80 28.27 35.44
CA ARG A 190 -12.32 27.33 34.42
C ARG A 190 -10.91 26.78 34.70
N LEU A 191 -10.06 27.53 35.41
CA LEU A 191 -8.73 27.05 35.84
C LEU A 191 -8.74 26.39 37.22
N ARG A 192 -9.78 26.60 38.04
CA ARG A 192 -9.85 26.09 39.41
C ARG A 192 -9.74 24.56 39.50
N CYS A 193 -10.29 23.85 38.53
CA CYS A 193 -10.26 22.38 38.47
C CYS A 193 -8.85 21.77 38.58
N LEU A 194 -7.81 22.44 38.04
CA LEU A 194 -6.42 22.00 38.15
C LEU A 194 -5.97 21.86 39.61
N ALA A 195 -6.37 22.81 40.46
CA ALA A 195 -6.10 22.77 41.88
C ALA A 195 -7.02 21.79 42.60
N ASP A 196 -8.34 21.94 42.44
CA ASP A 196 -9.34 21.16 43.19
C ASP A 196 -9.16 19.65 42.97
N GLN A 197 -8.89 19.21 41.73
CA GLN A 197 -8.76 17.80 41.39
C GLN A 197 -7.42 17.19 41.79
N THR A 198 -6.39 18.01 42.04
CA THR A 198 -5.07 17.55 42.53
C THR A 198 -4.85 17.83 44.02
N GLY A 199 -5.87 18.31 44.75
CA GLY A 199 -5.72 18.72 46.16
C GLY A 199 -4.80 19.92 46.36
N GLY A 200 -4.60 20.73 45.32
CA GLY A 200 -3.82 21.96 45.31
C GLY A 200 -4.57 23.16 45.90
N LEU A 201 -4.12 24.36 45.54
CA LEU A 201 -4.73 25.63 45.96
C LEU A 201 -4.99 26.48 44.73
N PHE A 202 -6.21 26.97 44.56
CA PHE A 202 -6.51 28.03 43.60
C PHE A 202 -6.54 29.40 44.31
N LEU A 203 -5.74 30.34 43.85
CA LEU A 203 -5.62 31.68 44.43
C LEU A 203 -5.72 32.75 43.33
N ALA A 204 -6.65 33.69 43.47
CA ALA A 204 -6.79 34.80 42.54
C ALA A 204 -5.93 35.99 43.00
N ALA A 205 -5.25 36.64 42.05
CA ALA A 205 -4.43 37.83 42.27
C ALA A 205 -4.78 38.90 41.23
N ASN A 206 -4.93 40.15 41.66
CA ASN A 206 -5.35 41.27 40.80
C ASN A 206 -4.31 42.40 40.72
N ASP A 207 -3.21 42.29 41.47
CA ASP A 207 -2.07 43.22 41.51
C ASP A 207 -0.83 42.55 42.12
N ALA A 208 0.27 43.30 42.25
CA ALA A 208 1.56 42.78 42.71
C ALA A 208 1.49 42.17 44.13
N ASP A 209 0.82 42.86 45.06
CA ASP A 209 0.77 42.45 46.47
C ASP A 209 -0.09 41.20 46.66
N SER A 210 -1.24 41.13 45.97
CA SER A 210 -2.06 39.92 45.94
C SER A 210 -1.37 38.75 45.25
N LEU A 211 -0.57 38.98 44.20
CA LEU A 211 0.23 37.95 43.54
C LEU A 211 1.34 37.40 44.45
N LEU A 212 2.09 38.28 45.14
CA LEU A 212 3.14 37.86 46.08
C LEU A 212 2.55 37.10 47.27
N LYS A 213 1.41 37.57 47.81
CA LYS A 213 0.69 36.88 48.89
C LYS A 213 0.20 35.50 48.47
N ALA A 214 -0.36 35.37 47.27
CA ALA A 214 -0.82 34.10 46.73
C ALA A 214 0.36 33.12 46.56
N LEU A 215 1.45 33.56 45.93
CA LEU A 215 2.62 32.72 45.72
C LEU A 215 3.30 32.28 47.03
N LYS A 216 3.42 33.17 48.02
CA LYS A 216 3.92 32.80 49.35
C LYS A 216 3.02 31.77 50.05
N ALA A 217 1.70 31.86 49.87
CA ALA A 217 0.77 30.85 50.41
C ALA A 217 0.96 29.47 49.73
N THR A 218 1.24 29.43 48.42
CA THR A 218 1.55 28.15 47.74
C THR A 218 2.86 27.53 48.23
N VAL A 219 3.94 28.30 48.39
CA VAL A 219 5.21 27.79 48.94
C VAL A 219 5.03 27.29 50.37
N LYS A 220 4.37 28.07 51.24
CA LYS A 220 4.03 27.63 52.61
C LYS A 220 3.22 26.34 52.62
N LYS A 221 2.33 26.12 51.65
CA LYS A 221 1.55 24.87 51.57
C LYS A 221 2.40 23.65 51.23
N VAL A 222 3.55 23.83 50.57
CA VAL A 222 4.57 22.77 50.36
C VAL A 222 5.46 22.58 51.60
N GLU A 223 5.53 23.56 52.49
CA GLU A 223 6.30 23.42 53.73
C GLU A 223 5.60 22.52 54.77
N GLU A 224 4.26 22.48 54.75
CA GLU A 224 3.42 21.73 55.69
C GLU A 224 3.63 20.19 55.54
N PRO A 225 3.91 19.46 56.65
CA PRO A 225 3.99 18.01 56.60
C PRO A 225 2.63 17.41 56.24
N SER A 226 2.62 16.40 55.38
CA SER A 226 1.37 15.75 54.96
C SER A 226 0.75 14.97 56.12
N PRO A 227 -0.57 15.01 56.33
CA PRO A 227 -1.23 14.19 57.35
C PRO A 227 -1.05 12.69 57.02
N PRO A 228 -0.95 11.82 58.04
CA PRO A 228 -0.82 10.37 57.82
C PRO A 228 -2.08 9.84 57.14
N VAL A 229 -1.91 9.15 56.01
CA VAL A 229 -3.00 8.54 55.26
C VAL A 229 -3.45 7.27 55.99
N VAL A 230 -4.59 7.36 56.68
CA VAL A 230 -5.33 6.16 57.10
C VAL A 230 -6.15 5.70 55.91
N GLU A 231 -5.64 4.73 55.14
CA GLU A 231 -6.44 4.08 54.10
C GLU A 231 -7.60 3.31 54.75
N ASN A 232 -8.83 3.75 54.48
CA ASN A 232 -10.00 2.90 54.58
C ASN A 232 -10.30 2.36 53.16
N PRO A 233 -9.82 1.15 52.80
CA PRO A 233 -9.97 0.60 51.45
C PRO A 233 -11.42 0.16 51.12
N GLY A 234 -12.39 0.43 52.00
CA GLY A 234 -13.80 0.08 51.81
C GLY A 234 -14.06 -1.42 51.92
N THR A 235 -15.09 -1.87 51.22
CA THR A 235 -15.50 -3.28 51.16
C THR A 235 -15.69 -3.73 49.73
N ALA A 236 -15.55 -5.04 49.48
CA ALA A 236 -15.77 -5.64 48.17
C ALA A 236 -16.71 -6.86 48.24
N GLU A 237 -17.61 -6.97 47.28
CA GLU A 237 -18.48 -8.12 47.06
C GLU A 237 -17.90 -9.03 45.97
N LEU A 238 -17.98 -10.35 46.18
CA LEU A 238 -17.56 -11.37 45.22
C LEU A 238 -18.71 -12.34 44.92
N LYS A 239 -19.00 -12.56 43.64
CA LYS A 239 -20.02 -13.49 43.14
C LYS A 239 -19.39 -14.53 42.22
N ALA A 240 -19.39 -15.77 42.67
CA ALA A 240 -18.84 -16.95 41.99
C ALA A 240 -19.76 -18.16 42.20
N PRO A 241 -19.61 -19.26 41.45
CA PRO A 241 -20.33 -20.50 41.69
C PRO A 241 -20.05 -21.07 43.08
N ALA A 242 -21.05 -21.68 43.73
CA ALA A 242 -20.90 -22.28 45.06
C ALA A 242 -19.93 -23.47 45.11
N SER A 243 -19.76 -24.16 43.97
CA SER A 243 -18.78 -25.23 43.80
C SER A 243 -18.19 -25.26 42.39
N ILE A 244 -16.94 -25.69 42.29
CA ILE A 244 -16.15 -25.83 41.06
C ILE A 244 -15.33 -27.13 41.13
N SER A 245 -14.91 -27.69 39.99
CA SER A 245 -14.04 -28.90 40.01
C SER A 245 -12.55 -28.53 40.14
N ILE A 246 -11.72 -29.43 40.65
CA ILE A 246 -10.25 -29.27 40.65
C ILE A 246 -9.73 -28.89 39.26
N ALA A 247 -8.73 -28.01 39.21
CA ALA A 247 -8.13 -27.43 38.00
C ALA A 247 -9.09 -26.68 37.04
N SER A 248 -10.37 -26.51 37.37
CA SER A 248 -11.34 -25.81 36.50
C SER A 248 -11.08 -24.31 36.38
N SER A 249 -11.26 -23.77 35.18
CA SER A 249 -11.27 -22.33 34.95
C SER A 249 -12.67 -21.79 35.24
N PHE A 250 -12.78 -20.77 36.11
CA PHE A 250 -14.07 -20.20 36.54
C PHE A 250 -14.03 -18.67 36.62
N LYS A 251 -15.21 -18.05 36.50
CA LYS A 251 -15.40 -16.60 36.47
C LYS A 251 -15.91 -16.08 37.81
N VAL A 252 -15.29 -15.01 38.30
CA VAL A 252 -15.67 -14.30 39.53
C VAL A 252 -16.09 -12.90 39.15
N LYS A 253 -17.39 -12.60 39.28
CA LYS A 253 -17.87 -11.21 39.22
C LYS A 253 -17.56 -10.54 40.55
N TRP A 254 -17.19 -9.27 40.50
CA TRP A 254 -16.79 -8.53 41.69
C TRP A 254 -17.34 -7.10 41.68
N LYS A 255 -17.38 -6.47 42.85
CA LYS A 255 -17.70 -5.05 43.03
C LYS A 255 -16.84 -4.57 44.19
N GLY A 256 -15.94 -3.63 43.94
CA GLY A 256 -14.93 -3.16 44.89
C GLY A 256 -14.32 -1.85 44.39
N PRO A 257 -13.28 -1.33 45.07
CA PRO A 257 -12.67 -0.04 44.72
C PRO A 257 -11.93 -0.01 43.37
N ASP A 258 -11.51 -1.17 42.85
CA ASP A 258 -10.66 -1.31 41.64
C ASP A 258 -9.40 -0.44 41.69
N SER A 259 -8.79 -0.33 42.87
CA SER A 259 -7.55 0.42 43.06
C SER A 259 -6.41 -0.26 42.30
N ARG A 260 -5.44 0.53 41.86
CA ARG A 260 -4.29 0.02 41.11
C ARG A 260 -3.53 -1.03 41.94
N GLY A 261 -3.44 -2.25 41.41
CA GLY A 261 -2.82 -3.40 42.07
C GLY A 261 -3.78 -4.29 42.87
N ASP A 262 -5.07 -3.97 42.92
CA ASP A 262 -6.10 -4.85 43.48
C ASP A 262 -6.14 -6.20 42.75
N PHE A 263 -6.37 -7.27 43.50
CA PHE A 263 -6.48 -8.60 42.93
C PHE A 263 -7.45 -9.51 43.67
N ILE A 264 -7.99 -10.48 42.94
CA ILE A 264 -8.84 -11.55 43.46
C ILE A 264 -8.02 -12.83 43.47
N THR A 265 -7.98 -13.52 44.61
CA THR A 265 -7.30 -14.82 44.75
C THR A 265 -8.22 -15.88 45.34
N ILE A 266 -7.95 -17.15 45.05
CA ILE A 266 -8.52 -18.31 45.75
C ILE A 266 -7.52 -18.85 46.77
N ALA A 267 -7.94 -19.03 48.02
CA ALA A 267 -7.11 -19.53 49.12
C ALA A 267 -7.85 -20.62 49.93
N PRO A 268 -7.15 -21.54 50.61
CA PRO A 268 -7.80 -22.49 51.51
C PRO A 268 -8.62 -21.75 52.58
N LYS A 269 -9.85 -22.20 52.83
CA LYS A 269 -10.78 -21.51 53.74
C LYS A 269 -10.20 -21.45 55.15
N GLY A 270 -10.17 -20.26 55.75
CA GLY A 270 -9.57 -20.04 57.08
C GLY A 270 -8.03 -20.01 57.14
N SER A 271 -7.33 -20.00 56.01
CA SER A 271 -5.88 -19.71 55.98
C SER A 271 -5.59 -18.24 56.35
N LYS A 272 -4.34 -17.88 56.69
CA LYS A 272 -3.94 -16.48 56.95
C LYS A 272 -4.24 -15.60 55.74
N ASP A 273 -4.58 -14.32 55.93
CA ASP A 273 -4.93 -13.40 54.83
C ASP A 273 -3.85 -13.28 53.75
N GLN A 274 -2.58 -13.36 54.14
CA GLN A 274 -1.42 -13.36 53.23
C GLN A 274 -1.32 -14.63 52.36
N THR A 275 -2.03 -15.71 52.72
CA THR A 275 -2.08 -16.94 51.92
C THR A 275 -2.94 -16.70 50.68
N HIS A 276 -2.33 -16.80 49.51
CA HIS A 276 -3.00 -16.70 48.22
C HIS A 276 -2.63 -17.90 47.34
N GLY A 277 -3.59 -18.40 46.57
CA GLY A 277 -3.37 -19.43 45.55
C GLY A 277 -3.26 -18.81 44.16
N ASN A 278 -4.04 -19.32 43.21
CA ASN A 278 -4.22 -18.66 41.93
C ASN A 278 -4.90 -17.29 42.13
N TYR A 279 -4.51 -16.29 41.33
CA TYR A 279 -5.02 -14.93 41.44
C TYR A 279 -5.11 -14.23 40.08
N ALA A 280 -5.93 -13.18 40.02
CA ALA A 280 -6.09 -12.29 38.88
C ALA A 280 -6.28 -10.85 39.36
N TYR A 281 -5.52 -9.90 38.81
CA TYR A 281 -5.71 -8.47 39.06
C TYR A 281 -7.06 -7.99 38.52
N THR A 282 -7.71 -7.08 39.23
CA THR A 282 -9.04 -6.55 38.87
C THR A 282 -9.01 -5.74 37.58
N GLU A 283 -7.91 -5.03 37.30
CA GLU A 283 -7.63 -4.30 36.06
C GLU A 283 -7.77 -5.16 34.78
N ARG A 284 -7.68 -6.49 34.90
CA ARG A 284 -7.85 -7.43 33.77
C ARG A 284 -9.31 -7.68 33.39
N GLY A 285 -10.25 -7.14 34.16
CA GLY A 285 -11.67 -7.10 33.84
C GLY A 285 -12.60 -7.77 34.86
N ASN A 286 -13.90 -7.55 34.63
CA ASN A 286 -14.98 -8.05 35.46
C ASN A 286 -15.99 -8.79 34.56
N PRO A 287 -16.14 -10.12 34.68
CA PRO A 287 -15.57 -11.00 35.71
C PRO A 287 -14.08 -11.29 35.56
N ALA A 288 -13.40 -11.41 36.68
CA ALA A 288 -12.03 -11.95 36.76
C ALA A 288 -12.05 -13.47 36.49
N GLN A 289 -11.03 -13.97 35.78
CA GLN A 289 -10.89 -15.39 35.45
C GLN A 289 -9.84 -16.02 36.38
N LEU A 290 -10.25 -17.01 37.19
CA LEU A 290 -9.37 -17.77 38.07
C LEU A 290 -9.37 -19.26 37.69
N VAL A 291 -8.36 -19.99 38.18
CA VAL A 291 -8.24 -21.45 38.02
C VAL A 291 -8.28 -22.11 39.39
N ALA A 292 -9.09 -23.16 39.52
CA ALA A 292 -9.27 -23.92 40.74
C ALA A 292 -7.98 -24.65 41.14
N PRO A 293 -7.69 -24.77 42.44
CA PRO A 293 -6.65 -25.65 42.96
C PRO A 293 -6.74 -27.09 42.45
N SER A 294 -5.61 -27.80 42.48
CA SER A 294 -5.48 -29.21 42.07
C SER A 294 -5.99 -30.21 43.13
N GLU A 295 -6.28 -29.72 44.33
CA GLU A 295 -6.78 -30.50 45.48
C GLU A 295 -8.26 -30.18 45.75
N LYS A 296 -9.02 -31.19 46.17
CA LYS A 296 -10.42 -31.02 46.61
C LYS A 296 -10.43 -30.45 48.03
N GLY A 297 -11.39 -29.60 48.33
CA GLY A 297 -11.50 -28.99 49.67
C GLY A 297 -12.45 -27.81 49.72
N ASP A 298 -12.52 -27.17 50.89
CA ASP A 298 -13.23 -25.91 51.08
C ASP A 298 -12.25 -24.73 50.95
N TYR A 299 -12.55 -23.84 50.03
CA TYR A 299 -11.75 -22.67 49.69
C TYR A 299 -12.58 -21.40 49.87
N GLU A 300 -11.93 -20.25 49.80
CA GLU A 300 -12.56 -18.95 49.73
C GLU A 300 -11.86 -18.07 48.68
N LEU A 301 -12.65 -17.24 48.03
CA LEU A 301 -12.18 -16.16 47.19
C LEU A 301 -12.01 -14.91 48.03
N ARG A 302 -10.92 -14.18 47.80
CA ARG A 302 -10.51 -13.00 48.55
C ARG A 302 -10.27 -11.86 47.57
N TYR A 303 -10.85 -10.69 47.83
CA TYR A 303 -10.49 -9.43 47.19
C TYR A 303 -9.45 -8.75 48.06
N VAL A 304 -8.26 -8.53 47.53
CA VAL A 304 -7.11 -7.92 48.22
C VAL A 304 -6.88 -6.51 47.66
N HIS A 305 -6.85 -5.51 48.53
CA HIS A 305 -6.55 -4.13 48.13
C HIS A 305 -5.05 -3.95 47.91
N GLY A 306 -4.66 -3.43 46.75
CA GLY A 306 -3.28 -3.43 46.25
C GLY A 306 -2.29 -2.59 47.07
N HIS A 307 -2.76 -1.51 47.71
CA HIS A 307 -1.89 -0.63 48.51
C HIS A 307 -1.78 -1.11 49.97
N SER A 308 -2.92 -1.27 50.65
CA SER A 308 -2.97 -1.72 52.05
C SER A 308 -2.73 -3.23 52.29
N SER A 309 -2.73 -4.05 51.23
CA SER A 309 -2.69 -5.54 51.32
C SER A 309 -3.84 -6.18 52.11
N ASN A 310 -4.87 -5.42 52.47
CA ASN A 310 -6.00 -5.91 53.27
C ASN A 310 -7.00 -6.69 52.42
N VAL A 311 -7.55 -7.78 52.98
CA VAL A 311 -8.65 -8.54 52.37
C VAL A 311 -9.98 -7.86 52.69
N ILE A 312 -10.51 -7.10 51.73
CA ILE A 312 -11.72 -6.27 51.89
C ILE A 312 -13.01 -6.95 51.39
N GLY A 313 -12.90 -8.14 50.79
CA GLY A 313 -14.04 -8.94 50.35
C GLY A 313 -13.74 -10.44 50.41
N ARG A 314 -14.71 -11.26 50.82
CA ARG A 314 -14.58 -12.73 50.90
C ARG A 314 -15.84 -13.42 50.41
N THR A 315 -15.71 -14.57 49.73
CA THR A 315 -16.84 -15.48 49.48
C THR A 315 -16.38 -16.94 49.44
N GLY A 316 -17.17 -17.87 49.99
CA GLY A 316 -16.81 -19.29 50.08
C GLY A 316 -17.04 -20.06 48.78
N ILE A 317 -16.17 -21.04 48.48
CA ILE A 317 -16.28 -21.87 47.26
C ILE A 317 -15.76 -23.30 47.53
N LYS A 318 -16.55 -24.32 47.18
CA LYS A 318 -16.18 -25.73 47.37
C LYS A 318 -15.50 -26.29 46.12
N VAL A 319 -14.28 -26.81 46.25
CA VAL A 319 -13.55 -27.46 45.15
C VAL A 319 -13.79 -28.97 45.20
N THR A 320 -14.46 -29.51 44.18
CA THR A 320 -14.88 -30.90 44.07
C THR A 320 -13.91 -31.74 43.23
N PRO A 321 -13.82 -33.06 43.47
CA PRO A 321 -13.04 -33.94 42.61
C PRO A 321 -13.65 -34.00 41.21
N LEU A 322 -12.76 -34.09 40.22
CA LEU A 322 -13.12 -34.22 38.81
C LEU A 322 -13.55 -35.66 38.50
N THR A 323 -14.57 -35.83 37.66
CA THR A 323 -14.93 -37.14 37.10
C THR A 323 -14.68 -37.14 35.59
N ALA A 324 -14.12 -38.23 35.08
CA ALA A 324 -13.83 -38.40 33.67
C ALA A 324 -14.08 -39.84 33.22
N ARG A 325 -14.34 -40.02 31.92
CA ARG A 325 -14.51 -41.31 31.24
C ARG A 325 -13.87 -41.23 29.86
N VAL A 326 -13.32 -42.36 29.40
CA VAL A 326 -12.82 -42.53 28.03
C VAL A 326 -13.24 -43.91 27.54
N LYS A 327 -13.68 -44.00 26.28
CA LYS A 327 -14.07 -45.23 25.59
C LYS A 327 -13.43 -45.27 24.21
N ALA A 328 -12.74 -46.36 23.92
CA ALA A 328 -12.16 -46.69 22.63
C ALA A 328 -12.79 -48.01 22.12
N PRO A 329 -12.70 -48.35 20.83
CA PRO A 329 -13.04 -49.68 20.35
C PRO A 329 -12.13 -50.75 20.96
N ALA A 330 -12.60 -52.00 21.03
CA ALA A 330 -11.82 -53.11 21.59
C ALA A 330 -10.52 -53.39 20.82
N SER A 331 -10.50 -53.15 19.51
CA SER A 331 -9.29 -53.26 18.68
C SER A 331 -9.25 -52.27 17.53
N ALA A 332 -8.05 -51.91 17.07
CA ALA A 332 -7.79 -51.15 15.83
C ALA A 332 -6.59 -51.74 15.08
N ASN A 333 -6.46 -51.49 13.78
CA ASN A 333 -5.32 -51.94 12.99
C ASN A 333 -4.14 -50.96 13.12
N VAL A 334 -2.89 -51.45 13.04
CA VAL A 334 -1.68 -50.60 13.11
C VAL A 334 -1.75 -49.39 12.16
N ALA A 335 -1.21 -48.25 12.60
CA ALA A 335 -1.18 -46.96 11.90
C ALA A 335 -2.56 -46.31 11.52
N THR A 336 -3.68 -47.02 11.66
CA THR A 336 -5.02 -46.49 11.34
C THR A 336 -5.52 -45.42 12.34
N LEU A 337 -6.54 -44.66 11.95
CA LEU A 337 -7.28 -43.78 12.87
C LEU A 337 -8.51 -44.50 13.42
N PHE A 338 -8.78 -44.35 14.71
CA PHE A 338 -9.98 -44.85 15.36
C PHE A 338 -10.64 -43.75 16.21
N ASP A 339 -11.94 -43.88 16.43
CA ASP A 339 -12.71 -42.93 17.25
C ASP A 339 -12.52 -43.21 18.75
N VAL A 340 -12.34 -42.15 19.52
CA VAL A 340 -12.35 -42.18 20.98
C VAL A 340 -13.39 -41.20 21.49
N THR A 341 -14.40 -41.72 22.19
CA THR A 341 -15.36 -40.89 22.93
C THR A 341 -14.90 -40.69 24.36
N TRP A 342 -15.11 -39.50 24.89
CA TRP A 342 -14.71 -39.13 26.22
C TRP A 342 -15.70 -38.15 26.86
N GLN A 343 -15.64 -38.07 28.18
CA GLN A 343 -16.45 -37.17 29.01
C GLN A 343 -15.58 -36.71 30.16
N GLY A 344 -15.55 -35.41 30.43
CA GLY A 344 -14.70 -34.77 31.45
C GLY A 344 -14.54 -33.28 31.11
N PRO A 345 -13.58 -32.58 31.73
CA PRO A 345 -13.32 -31.18 31.38
C PRO A 345 -12.56 -31.01 30.06
N ASP A 346 -13.04 -30.11 29.23
CA ASP A 346 -12.30 -29.66 28.04
C ASP A 346 -11.39 -28.46 28.36
N TYR A 347 -10.36 -28.66 29.18
CA TYR A 347 -9.37 -27.60 29.36
C TYR A 347 -8.39 -27.60 28.19
N GLU A 348 -7.98 -26.41 27.75
CA GLU A 348 -7.14 -26.23 26.56
C GLU A 348 -5.90 -27.16 26.44
N PRO A 349 -5.13 -27.48 27.51
CA PRO A 349 -3.98 -28.37 27.38
C PRO A 349 -4.34 -29.86 27.54
N ASP A 350 -5.59 -30.22 27.85
CA ASP A 350 -5.99 -31.60 28.13
C ASP A 350 -5.98 -32.45 26.85
N TYR A 351 -5.58 -33.70 26.97
CA TYR A 351 -5.34 -34.57 25.83
C TYR A 351 -5.71 -36.03 26.10
N ILE A 352 -6.03 -36.72 25.00
CA ILE A 352 -6.18 -38.17 24.98
C ILE A 352 -5.01 -38.77 24.24
N CYS A 353 -4.38 -39.76 24.85
CA CYS A 353 -3.21 -40.43 24.28
C CYS A 353 -3.36 -41.95 24.26
N ILE A 354 -2.57 -42.60 23.42
CA ILE A 354 -2.38 -44.06 23.42
C ILE A 354 -0.96 -44.39 23.89
N SER A 355 -0.84 -45.31 24.84
CA SER A 355 0.41 -45.61 25.56
C SER A 355 0.52 -47.09 25.93
N LEU A 356 1.71 -47.55 26.31
CA LEU A 356 1.87 -48.91 26.85
C LEU A 356 1.37 -48.96 28.31
N PRO A 357 0.75 -50.07 28.77
CA PRO A 357 0.04 -50.12 30.06
C PRO A 357 0.87 -49.68 31.28
N ASP A 358 2.15 -50.01 31.33
CA ASP A 358 3.02 -49.75 32.49
C ASP A 358 3.76 -48.40 32.45
N GLN A 359 3.51 -47.57 31.43
CA GLN A 359 4.18 -46.27 31.31
C GLN A 359 3.53 -45.20 32.20
N LYS A 360 4.32 -44.21 32.63
CA LYS A 360 3.84 -43.06 33.43
C LYS A 360 2.68 -42.34 32.73
N PRO A 361 1.73 -41.72 33.47
CA PRO A 361 0.54 -41.08 32.90
C PRO A 361 0.75 -40.25 31.62
N GLY A 362 1.64 -39.25 31.65
CA GLY A 362 1.93 -38.38 30.49
C GLY A 362 2.85 -38.99 29.41
N SER A 363 3.24 -40.26 29.52
CA SER A 363 3.97 -40.95 28.45
C SER A 363 2.98 -41.45 27.39
N TYR A 364 3.30 -41.25 26.10
CA TYR A 364 2.45 -41.66 24.99
C TYR A 364 3.24 -42.07 23.73
N LYS A 365 2.60 -42.87 22.88
CA LYS A 365 3.03 -43.15 21.50
C LYS A 365 2.42 -42.15 20.52
N GLN A 366 1.14 -41.78 20.69
CA GLN A 366 0.41 -40.75 19.94
C GLN A 366 -0.61 -40.07 20.88
N TYR A 367 -1.02 -38.83 20.56
CA TYR A 367 -2.06 -38.10 21.29
C TYR A 367 -2.87 -37.16 20.37
N THR A 368 -4.03 -36.75 20.85
CA THR A 368 -4.95 -35.76 20.25
C THR A 368 -5.51 -34.89 21.38
N TYR A 369 -5.74 -33.58 21.17
CA TYR A 369 -6.25 -32.72 22.25
C TYR A 369 -7.76 -32.92 22.44
N THR A 370 -8.27 -32.73 23.66
CA THR A 370 -9.71 -32.89 23.93
C THR A 370 -10.56 -31.87 23.16
N ARG A 371 -10.04 -30.65 22.95
CA ARG A 371 -10.68 -29.58 22.15
C ARG A 371 -11.01 -29.97 20.71
N ASP A 372 -10.44 -31.06 20.21
CA ASP A 372 -10.73 -31.59 18.88
C ASP A 372 -12.07 -32.36 18.83
N GLY A 373 -12.78 -32.46 19.96
CA GLY A 373 -14.17 -32.94 20.08
C GLY A 373 -14.32 -34.31 20.73
N SER A 374 -15.57 -34.74 20.91
CA SER A 374 -15.93 -36.09 21.40
C SER A 374 -17.05 -36.66 20.51
N PRO A 375 -16.79 -37.67 19.66
CA PRO A 375 -15.52 -38.38 19.49
C PRO A 375 -14.41 -37.52 18.87
N LEU A 376 -13.16 -37.82 19.24
CA LEU A 376 -11.95 -37.40 18.51
C LEU A 376 -11.31 -38.59 17.79
N LYS A 377 -10.47 -38.31 16.79
CA LYS A 377 -9.66 -39.33 16.11
C LYS A 377 -8.32 -39.50 16.82
N LEU A 378 -8.00 -40.73 17.23
CA LEU A 378 -6.68 -41.11 17.76
C LEU A 378 -6.02 -42.12 16.81
N ARG A 379 -4.70 -42.09 16.69
CA ARG A 379 -3.95 -42.95 15.77
C ARG A 379 -3.34 -44.16 16.47
N ALA A 380 -3.56 -45.34 15.90
CA ALA A 380 -2.91 -46.59 16.33
C ALA A 380 -1.38 -46.55 16.10
N PRO A 381 -0.57 -47.05 17.05
CA PRO A 381 0.84 -47.36 16.84
C PRO A 381 1.11 -48.25 15.61
N SER A 382 2.36 -48.26 15.13
CA SER A 382 2.83 -49.13 14.02
C SER A 382 3.28 -50.53 14.48
N GLU A 383 3.28 -50.76 15.80
CA GLU A 383 3.58 -52.02 16.46
C GLU A 383 2.25 -52.65 16.92
N PRO A 384 2.01 -53.95 16.64
CA PRO A 384 0.85 -54.65 17.21
C PRO A 384 1.08 -54.98 18.68
N GLY A 385 0.00 -55.09 19.45
CA GLY A 385 0.04 -55.41 20.88
C GLY A 385 -1.06 -54.71 21.68
N THR A 386 -1.02 -54.88 23.01
CA THR A 386 -1.98 -54.27 23.93
C THR A 386 -1.53 -52.89 24.37
N TYR A 387 -2.41 -51.91 24.23
CA TYR A 387 -2.17 -50.51 24.63
C TYR A 387 -3.32 -50.00 25.51
N GLU A 388 -3.10 -48.87 26.16
CA GLU A 388 -4.13 -48.10 26.86
C GLU A 388 -4.40 -46.79 26.16
N VAL A 389 -5.67 -46.47 25.96
CA VAL A 389 -6.14 -45.12 25.66
C VAL A 389 -6.42 -44.40 26.97
N ARG A 390 -5.77 -43.26 27.18
CA ARG A 390 -5.72 -42.52 28.44
C ARG A 390 -6.16 -41.08 28.23
N TYR A 391 -6.93 -40.55 29.16
CA TYR A 391 -7.31 -39.15 29.23
C TYR A 391 -6.46 -38.49 30.33
N ILE A 392 -5.65 -37.52 29.91
CA ILE A 392 -4.68 -36.81 30.75
C ILE A 392 -5.10 -35.35 30.92
N LEU A 393 -5.10 -34.89 32.17
CA LEU A 393 -5.17 -33.48 32.53
C LEU A 393 -3.83 -32.82 32.15
N GLY A 394 -3.82 -31.93 31.18
CA GLY A 394 -2.61 -31.34 30.62
C GLY A 394 -1.84 -30.47 31.61
N ARG A 395 -2.51 -29.93 32.63
CA ARG A 395 -1.85 -29.28 33.77
C ARG A 395 -1.41 -30.33 34.80
N GLY A 396 -0.17 -30.82 34.63
CA GLY A 396 0.49 -31.72 35.58
C GLY A 396 0.40 -33.21 35.23
N ASP A 397 0.06 -33.56 33.98
CA ASP A 397 0.02 -34.92 33.43
C ASP A 397 -0.76 -35.94 34.29
N LYS A 398 -1.85 -35.50 34.92
CA LYS A 398 -2.64 -36.36 35.81
C LYS A 398 -3.58 -37.25 35.01
N LEU A 399 -3.48 -38.56 35.21
CA LEU A 399 -4.42 -39.54 34.63
C LEU A 399 -5.83 -39.32 35.21
N LEU A 400 -6.80 -39.10 34.33
CA LEU A 400 -8.21 -38.90 34.70
C LEU A 400 -9.08 -40.14 34.42
N ALA A 401 -8.85 -40.80 33.29
CA ALA A 401 -9.51 -42.06 32.91
C ALA A 401 -8.61 -42.86 31.97
N LYS A 402 -8.80 -44.19 31.92
CA LYS A 402 -8.16 -45.06 30.93
C LYS A 402 -9.06 -46.22 30.50
N THR A 403 -8.78 -46.77 29.33
CA THR A 403 -9.40 -47.98 28.76
C THR A 403 -8.39 -48.72 27.88
N SER A 404 -8.52 -50.04 27.74
CA SER A 404 -7.57 -50.87 26.96
C SER A 404 -8.00 -51.02 25.51
N ILE A 405 -7.03 -51.16 24.60
CA ILE A 405 -7.25 -51.44 23.18
C ILE A 405 -6.19 -52.41 22.64
N GLU A 406 -6.61 -53.38 21.82
CA GLU A 406 -5.72 -54.27 21.08
C GLU A 406 -5.37 -53.68 19.70
N ILE A 407 -4.09 -53.52 19.41
CA ILE A 407 -3.62 -53.06 18.11
C ILE A 407 -3.21 -54.27 17.26
N LYS A 408 -3.97 -54.52 16.19
CA LYS A 408 -3.82 -55.68 15.31
C LYS A 408 -2.82 -55.41 14.20
N GLY A 409 -1.97 -56.40 13.94
CA GLY A 409 -1.06 -56.38 12.80
C GLY A 409 -1.82 -56.45 11.47
N VAL A 410 -1.23 -55.90 10.42
CA VAL A 410 -1.74 -55.96 9.05
C VAL A 410 -0.68 -56.57 8.14
N THR A 411 -1.12 -57.35 7.16
CA THR A 411 -0.27 -57.89 6.10
C THR A 411 -0.40 -57.03 4.84
N ALA A 412 0.55 -57.18 3.93
CA ALA A 412 0.49 -56.60 2.59
C ALA A 412 1.05 -57.59 1.57
N LYS A 413 0.81 -57.32 0.28
CA LYS A 413 1.49 -57.92 -0.86
C LYS A 413 1.96 -56.80 -1.79
N VAL A 414 3.06 -57.04 -2.51
CA VAL A 414 3.54 -56.13 -3.55
C VAL A 414 4.11 -56.96 -4.70
N GLU A 415 3.71 -56.62 -5.91
CA GLU A 415 4.01 -57.33 -7.15
C GLU A 415 4.53 -56.33 -8.19
N ALA A 416 5.64 -56.68 -8.82
CA ALA A 416 6.32 -55.87 -9.82
C ALA A 416 6.78 -56.78 -10.97
N PRO A 417 6.96 -56.24 -12.20
CA PRO A 417 7.54 -57.02 -13.29
C PRO A 417 8.96 -57.49 -12.94
N ALA A 418 9.36 -58.65 -13.45
CA ALA A 418 10.68 -59.23 -13.17
C ALA A 418 11.85 -58.31 -13.57
N SER A 419 11.66 -57.45 -14.58
CA SER A 419 12.66 -56.44 -14.95
C SER A 419 12.04 -55.17 -15.53
N ALA A 420 12.73 -54.03 -15.36
CA ALA A 420 12.43 -52.76 -16.02
C ALA A 420 13.71 -52.08 -16.53
N ASN A 421 13.61 -51.19 -17.51
CA ASN A 421 14.77 -50.44 -18.01
C ASN A 421 15.07 -49.23 -17.12
N VAL A 422 16.36 -48.83 -17.00
CA VAL A 422 16.76 -47.64 -16.22
C VAL A 422 15.94 -46.38 -16.58
N ALA A 423 15.63 -45.56 -15.58
CA ALA A 423 14.85 -44.32 -15.65
C ALA A 423 13.37 -44.43 -16.12
N THR A 424 12.93 -45.57 -16.66
CA THR A 424 11.54 -45.79 -17.11
C THR A 424 10.52 -45.84 -15.96
N LEU A 425 9.23 -45.74 -16.29
CA LEU A 425 8.13 -46.05 -15.38
C LEU A 425 7.67 -47.49 -15.60
N PHE A 426 7.44 -48.24 -14.52
CA PHE A 426 6.88 -49.59 -14.55
C PHE A 426 5.68 -49.69 -13.59
N PRO A 427 4.68 -50.53 -13.89
CA PRO A 427 3.52 -50.74 -13.01
C PRO A 427 3.92 -51.56 -11.79
N VAL A 428 3.30 -51.26 -10.65
CA VAL A 428 3.38 -52.06 -9.41
C VAL A 428 1.98 -52.24 -8.86
N THR A 429 1.56 -53.49 -8.70
CA THR A 429 0.34 -53.87 -7.99
C THR A 429 0.67 -54.13 -6.52
N TRP A 430 -0.27 -53.80 -5.63
CA TRP A 430 -0.15 -54.04 -4.20
C TRP A 430 -1.52 -54.25 -3.55
N GLU A 431 -1.52 -55.00 -2.46
CA GLU A 431 -2.63 -55.19 -1.53
C GLU A 431 -2.14 -54.82 -0.13
N GLY A 432 -2.93 -54.16 0.70
CA GLY A 432 -2.47 -53.75 2.02
C GLY A 432 -3.40 -52.76 2.73
N PRO A 433 -2.99 -52.22 3.88
CA PRO A 433 -3.82 -51.35 4.73
C PRO A 433 -4.10 -49.97 4.12
N ALA A 434 -3.38 -49.55 3.08
CA ALA A 434 -3.62 -48.34 2.31
C ALA A 434 -3.74 -47.04 3.14
N ASN A 435 -2.98 -46.92 4.24
CA ASN A 435 -3.05 -45.70 5.04
C ASN A 435 -2.52 -44.51 4.24
N ASP A 436 -3.02 -43.30 4.52
CA ASP A 436 -2.68 -42.07 3.77
C ASP A 436 -1.17 -41.75 3.70
N ALA A 437 -0.37 -42.24 4.65
CA ALA A 437 1.08 -42.07 4.66
C ALA A 437 1.86 -43.21 3.98
N ASP A 438 1.23 -44.37 3.74
CA ASP A 438 1.90 -45.57 3.24
C ASP A 438 2.39 -45.36 1.81
N TYR A 439 3.54 -45.97 1.51
CA TYR A 439 4.21 -45.77 0.24
C TYR A 439 4.84 -47.05 -0.30
N ILE A 440 4.86 -47.13 -1.63
CA ILE A 440 5.59 -48.14 -2.37
C ILE A 440 6.90 -47.52 -2.83
N CYS A 441 8.03 -48.15 -2.55
CA CYS A 441 9.35 -47.66 -2.93
C CYS A 441 10.21 -48.72 -3.63
N ILE A 442 11.23 -48.26 -4.35
CA ILE A 442 12.29 -49.12 -4.91
C ILE A 442 13.62 -48.79 -4.22
N SER A 443 14.32 -49.83 -3.77
CA SER A 443 15.52 -49.72 -2.92
C SER A 443 16.54 -50.83 -3.19
N LEU A 444 17.76 -50.69 -2.66
CA LEU A 444 18.76 -51.77 -2.73
C LEU A 444 18.44 -52.84 -1.66
N PRO A 445 18.65 -54.15 -1.92
CA PRO A 445 18.14 -55.23 -1.07
C PRO A 445 18.51 -55.14 0.42
N ASP A 446 19.73 -54.74 0.74
CA ASP A 446 20.24 -54.73 2.13
C ASP A 446 20.05 -53.39 2.86
N GLN A 447 19.35 -52.43 2.25
CA GLN A 447 19.08 -51.14 2.91
C GLN A 447 17.93 -51.22 3.91
N LYS A 448 18.00 -50.39 4.97
CA LYS A 448 16.94 -50.24 5.98
C LYS A 448 15.57 -50.05 5.31
N PRO A 449 14.47 -50.60 5.86
CA PRO A 449 13.13 -50.54 5.27
C PRO A 449 12.73 -49.21 4.60
N GLY A 450 12.78 -48.08 5.31
CA GLY A 450 12.43 -46.75 4.78
C GLY A 450 13.48 -46.07 3.89
N SER A 451 14.60 -46.73 3.58
CA SER A 451 15.55 -46.23 2.57
C SER A 451 15.04 -46.56 1.17
N TYR A 452 15.10 -45.60 0.25
CA TYR A 452 14.65 -45.76 -1.13
C TYR A 452 15.48 -44.94 -2.12
N LYS A 453 15.48 -45.37 -3.39
CA LYS A 453 15.95 -44.59 -4.54
C LYS A 453 14.81 -43.76 -5.14
N GLN A 454 13.59 -44.30 -5.21
CA GLN A 454 12.35 -43.63 -5.65
C GLN A 454 11.15 -44.22 -4.87
N TYR A 455 10.06 -43.46 -4.74
CA TYR A 455 8.81 -43.91 -4.10
C TYR A 455 7.58 -43.23 -4.72
N THR A 456 6.39 -43.76 -4.41
CA THR A 456 5.10 -43.14 -4.67
C THR A 456 4.09 -43.60 -3.60
N TYR A 457 3.02 -42.84 -3.33
CA TYR A 457 2.12 -43.15 -2.22
C TYR A 457 1.10 -44.22 -2.61
N THR A 458 0.68 -45.07 -1.67
CA THR A 458 -0.40 -46.04 -1.93
C THR A 458 -1.73 -45.35 -2.25
N ARG A 459 -1.92 -44.09 -1.83
CA ARG A 459 -3.08 -43.27 -2.20
C ARG A 459 -3.23 -43.08 -3.72
N ASP A 460 -2.14 -43.29 -4.49
CA ASP A 460 -2.11 -43.13 -5.94
C ASP A 460 -2.72 -44.34 -6.69
N GLY A 461 -3.20 -45.36 -5.95
CA GLY A 461 -3.95 -46.50 -6.46
C GLY A 461 -3.14 -47.79 -6.63
N SER A 462 -3.81 -48.85 -7.07
CA SER A 462 -3.23 -50.16 -7.39
C SER A 462 -3.84 -50.66 -8.70
N PRO A 463 -3.07 -50.84 -9.80
CA PRO A 463 -1.63 -50.56 -9.92
C PRO A 463 -1.28 -49.07 -9.88
N LEU A 464 -0.10 -48.76 -9.36
CA LEU A 464 0.55 -47.45 -9.48
C LEU A 464 1.80 -47.52 -10.39
N LYS A 465 2.37 -46.37 -10.78
CA LYS A 465 3.57 -46.30 -11.61
C LYS A 465 4.79 -45.91 -10.78
N LEU A 466 5.73 -46.83 -10.60
CA LEU A 466 7.00 -46.57 -9.92
C LEU A 466 8.12 -46.34 -10.95
N ARG A 467 9.14 -45.53 -10.60
CA ARG A 467 10.24 -45.19 -11.51
C ARG A 467 11.50 -46.01 -11.21
N ALA A 468 12.07 -46.60 -12.27
CA ALA A 468 13.35 -47.29 -12.22
C ALA A 468 14.51 -46.30 -11.92
N PRO A 469 15.48 -46.68 -11.07
CA PRO A 469 16.77 -45.99 -10.94
C PRO A 469 17.52 -45.81 -12.27
N SER A 470 18.49 -44.89 -12.31
CA SER A 470 19.38 -44.64 -13.45
C SER A 470 20.61 -45.57 -13.50
N GLU A 471 20.80 -46.37 -12.45
CA GLU A 471 21.84 -47.39 -12.30
C GLU A 471 21.22 -48.77 -12.54
N PRO A 472 21.80 -49.61 -13.41
CA PRO A 472 21.34 -50.99 -13.57
C PRO A 472 21.79 -51.86 -12.38
N GLY A 473 21.06 -52.93 -12.11
CA GLY A 473 21.33 -53.87 -11.03
C GLY A 473 20.06 -54.47 -10.42
N THR A 474 20.23 -55.27 -9.37
CA THR A 474 19.11 -55.86 -8.62
C THR A 474 18.61 -54.90 -7.54
N TYR A 475 17.29 -54.68 -7.52
CA TYR A 475 16.60 -53.85 -6.55
C TYR A 475 15.42 -54.60 -5.94
N GLU A 476 14.84 -54.05 -4.88
CA GLU A 476 13.58 -54.50 -4.30
C GLU A 476 12.52 -53.42 -4.39
N VAL A 477 11.30 -53.80 -4.77
CA VAL A 477 10.10 -52.99 -4.60
C VAL A 477 9.46 -53.37 -3.27
N ARG A 478 9.12 -52.38 -2.44
CA ARG A 478 8.74 -52.55 -1.03
C ARG A 478 7.47 -51.79 -0.70
N TYR A 479 6.56 -52.41 0.05
CA TYR A 479 5.46 -51.73 0.75
C TYR A 479 5.96 -51.29 2.13
N ILE A 480 5.92 -49.99 2.41
CA ILE A 480 6.32 -49.40 3.69
C ILE A 480 5.13 -48.72 4.38
N LEU A 481 4.91 -49.03 5.66
CA LEU A 481 4.01 -48.26 6.53
C LEU A 481 4.60 -46.87 6.79
N GLY A 482 3.87 -45.82 6.39
CA GLY A 482 4.40 -44.46 6.26
C GLY A 482 4.83 -43.75 7.55
N ARG A 483 4.50 -44.31 8.72
CA ARG A 483 4.95 -43.78 10.02
C ARG A 483 5.60 -44.90 10.83
N GLY A 484 6.92 -44.83 10.96
CA GLY A 484 7.77 -45.86 11.56
C GLY A 484 8.53 -46.73 10.55
N ASP A 485 8.40 -46.44 9.25
CA ASP A 485 9.14 -47.07 8.15
C ASP A 485 9.13 -48.61 8.18
N LYS A 486 8.01 -49.21 8.61
CA LYS A 486 7.93 -50.67 8.76
C LYS A 486 7.64 -51.33 7.42
N LEU A 487 8.53 -52.24 7.01
CA LEU A 487 8.33 -53.11 5.84
C LEU A 487 7.17 -54.08 6.09
N LEU A 488 6.20 -54.13 5.18
CA LEU A 488 5.12 -55.14 5.20
C LEU A 488 5.28 -56.20 4.11
N ALA A 489 5.75 -55.82 2.93
CA ALA A 489 5.96 -56.73 1.81
C ALA A 489 7.12 -56.24 0.93
N LYS A 490 7.81 -57.16 0.27
CA LYS A 490 8.81 -56.84 -0.77
C LYS A 490 8.83 -57.87 -1.89
N THR A 491 9.25 -57.45 -3.07
CA THR A 491 9.54 -58.30 -4.22
C THR A 491 10.79 -57.78 -4.94
N SER A 492 11.52 -58.64 -5.66
CA SER A 492 12.75 -58.29 -6.37
C SER A 492 12.46 -57.83 -7.81
N ILE A 493 13.27 -56.92 -8.33
CA ILE A 493 13.24 -56.46 -9.72
C ILE A 493 14.65 -56.23 -10.27
N GLU A 494 14.90 -56.70 -11.50
CA GLU A 494 16.14 -56.41 -12.23
C GLU A 494 15.99 -55.10 -13.03
N ILE A 495 16.84 -54.12 -12.75
CA ILE A 495 16.90 -52.88 -13.53
C ILE A 495 17.96 -53.02 -14.62
N LYS A 496 17.50 -53.08 -15.87
CA LYS A 496 18.33 -53.32 -17.05
C LYS A 496 18.94 -52.03 -17.59
N GLY A 497 20.22 -52.11 -17.94
CA GLY A 497 20.92 -51.03 -18.62
C GLY A 497 20.38 -50.83 -20.04
N VAL A 498 20.44 -49.60 -20.51
CA VAL A 498 20.07 -49.24 -21.89
C VAL A 498 21.26 -48.61 -22.59
N THR A 499 21.40 -48.87 -23.88
CA THR A 499 22.39 -48.26 -24.76
C THR A 499 21.76 -47.14 -25.58
N ALA A 500 22.59 -46.25 -26.11
CA ALA A 500 22.20 -45.25 -27.09
C ALA A 500 23.27 -45.15 -28.18
N LYS A 501 22.91 -44.54 -29.30
CA LYS A 501 23.83 -44.02 -30.32
C LYS A 501 23.49 -42.55 -30.57
N VAL A 502 24.49 -41.76 -30.92
CA VAL A 502 24.31 -40.39 -31.38
C VAL A 502 25.28 -40.13 -32.52
N GLU A 503 24.80 -39.51 -33.58
CA GLU A 503 25.55 -39.22 -34.79
C GLU A 503 25.43 -37.73 -35.09
N ALA A 504 26.57 -37.07 -35.26
CA ALA A 504 26.68 -35.67 -35.57
C ALA A 504 27.58 -35.49 -36.81
N PRO A 505 27.38 -34.44 -37.63
CA PRO A 505 28.30 -34.14 -38.72
C PRO A 505 29.70 -33.86 -38.17
N ALA A 506 30.73 -34.21 -38.94
CA ALA A 506 32.13 -34.03 -38.54
C ALA A 506 32.48 -32.58 -38.19
N SER A 507 31.82 -31.60 -38.82
CA SER A 507 31.97 -30.18 -38.48
C SER A 507 30.69 -29.37 -38.70
N ALA A 508 30.55 -28.27 -37.96
CA ALA A 508 29.55 -27.21 -38.16
C ALA A 508 30.19 -25.83 -38.00
N ASN A 509 29.59 -24.78 -38.55
CA ASN A 509 30.08 -23.41 -38.39
C ASN A 509 29.59 -22.81 -37.05
N VAL A 510 30.37 -21.90 -36.45
CA VAL A 510 29.93 -21.22 -35.21
C VAL A 510 28.53 -20.60 -35.35
N ALA A 511 27.73 -20.73 -34.28
CA ALA A 511 26.32 -20.33 -34.20
C ALA A 511 25.33 -20.97 -35.21
N SER A 512 25.78 -21.78 -36.17
CA SER A 512 24.88 -22.42 -37.16
C SER A 512 24.05 -23.55 -36.54
N LYS A 513 22.91 -23.89 -37.15
CA LYS A 513 22.14 -25.10 -36.81
C LYS A 513 22.71 -26.29 -37.58
N PHE A 514 22.76 -27.47 -36.96
CA PHE A 514 23.12 -28.74 -37.60
C PHE A 514 22.16 -29.85 -37.17
N SER A 515 22.03 -30.89 -37.99
CA SER A 515 21.21 -32.07 -37.67
C SER A 515 21.97 -33.03 -36.76
N VAL A 516 21.27 -33.71 -35.86
CA VAL A 516 21.80 -34.82 -35.05
C VAL A 516 20.82 -35.99 -35.09
N THR A 517 21.26 -37.16 -35.55
CA THR A 517 20.51 -38.41 -35.42
C THR A 517 20.88 -39.11 -34.13
N TRP A 518 19.92 -39.82 -33.53
CA TRP A 518 20.14 -40.62 -32.32
C TRP A 518 19.21 -41.83 -32.29
N GLU A 519 19.67 -42.87 -31.61
CA GLU A 519 18.92 -44.08 -31.22
C GLU A 519 19.10 -44.26 -29.71
N GLY A 520 18.08 -44.73 -28.98
CA GLY A 520 18.19 -44.88 -27.52
C GLY A 520 16.85 -45.04 -26.81
N PRO A 521 16.83 -44.98 -25.48
CA PRO A 521 15.63 -45.24 -24.68
C PRO A 521 14.53 -44.16 -24.80
N GLY A 522 14.89 -42.93 -25.20
CA GLY A 522 13.93 -41.88 -25.57
C GLY A 522 12.98 -41.42 -24.47
N ASN A 523 13.37 -41.52 -23.18
CA ASN A 523 12.50 -41.12 -22.08
C ASN A 523 12.15 -39.62 -22.13
N ASP A 524 10.99 -39.21 -21.60
CA ASP A 524 10.49 -37.81 -21.64
C ASP A 524 11.48 -36.72 -21.19
N ALA A 525 12.42 -37.08 -20.32
CA ALA A 525 13.43 -36.20 -19.75
C ALA A 525 14.79 -36.25 -20.48
N ASP A 526 15.04 -37.28 -21.29
CA ASP A 526 16.32 -37.48 -21.96
C ASP A 526 16.58 -36.38 -22.98
N TYR A 527 17.85 -36.03 -23.15
CA TYR A 527 18.23 -34.89 -23.99
C TYR A 527 19.53 -35.13 -24.74
N ILE A 528 19.61 -34.51 -25.92
CA ILE A 528 20.82 -34.40 -26.70
C ILE A 528 21.42 -33.02 -26.46
N CYS A 529 22.71 -32.95 -26.13
CA CYS A 529 23.42 -31.70 -25.89
C CYS A 529 24.75 -31.60 -26.62
N ILE A 530 25.27 -30.38 -26.76
CA ILE A 530 26.65 -30.12 -27.21
C ILE A 530 27.45 -29.52 -26.05
N SER A 531 28.64 -30.06 -25.80
CA SER A 531 29.48 -29.76 -24.64
C SER A 531 30.98 -29.80 -24.98
N LEU A 532 31.83 -29.27 -24.10
CA LEU A 532 33.28 -29.45 -24.24
C LEU A 532 33.67 -30.88 -23.77
N PRO A 533 34.67 -31.53 -24.39
CA PRO A 533 34.96 -32.96 -24.16
C PRO A 533 35.18 -33.36 -22.70
N ASP A 534 35.88 -32.53 -21.92
CA ASP A 534 36.29 -32.87 -20.55
C ASP A 534 35.29 -32.43 -19.46
N GLN A 535 34.12 -31.92 -19.85
CA GLN A 535 33.08 -31.51 -18.90
C GLN A 535 32.24 -32.70 -18.42
N LYS A 536 31.76 -32.63 -17.17
CA LYS A 536 30.84 -33.62 -16.57
C LYS A 536 29.70 -33.98 -17.53
N PRO A 537 29.21 -35.23 -17.55
CA PRO A 537 28.16 -35.71 -18.46
C PRO A 537 27.03 -34.72 -18.78
N GLY A 538 26.26 -34.27 -17.77
CA GLY A 538 25.15 -33.33 -17.95
C GLY A 538 25.52 -31.86 -18.17
N ALA A 539 26.80 -31.50 -18.30
CA ALA A 539 27.17 -30.14 -18.70
C ALA A 539 26.92 -29.93 -20.20
N TYR A 540 26.47 -28.75 -20.58
CA TYR A 540 26.21 -28.39 -21.97
C TYR A 540 26.41 -26.90 -22.24
N LYS A 541 26.67 -26.57 -23.51
CA LYS A 541 26.57 -25.22 -24.08
C LYS A 541 25.16 -24.99 -24.66
N GLN A 542 24.56 -25.99 -25.30
CA GLN A 542 23.16 -26.02 -25.81
C GLN A 542 22.61 -27.45 -25.71
N TYR A 543 21.29 -27.61 -25.62
CA TYR A 543 20.61 -28.92 -25.61
C TYR A 543 19.21 -28.86 -26.25
N THR A 544 18.63 -30.02 -26.53
CA THR A 544 17.25 -30.23 -27.00
C THR A 544 16.76 -31.60 -26.54
N TYR A 545 15.46 -31.79 -26.30
CA TYR A 545 14.96 -33.05 -25.72
C TYR A 545 14.82 -34.14 -26.79
N THR A 546 15.01 -35.41 -26.41
CA THR A 546 14.85 -36.55 -27.34
C THR A 546 13.40 -36.71 -27.82
N ARG A 547 12.42 -36.35 -26.99
CA ARG A 547 10.98 -36.34 -27.35
C ARG A 547 10.65 -35.44 -28.55
N ASP A 548 11.55 -34.52 -28.92
CA ASP A 548 11.37 -33.63 -30.07
C ASP A 548 11.70 -34.34 -31.41
N GLY A 549 12.05 -35.63 -31.39
CA GLY A 549 12.20 -36.52 -32.55
C GLY A 549 13.66 -36.94 -32.85
N SER A 550 13.87 -37.61 -33.99
CA SER A 550 15.19 -37.94 -34.54
C SER A 550 15.06 -37.89 -36.07
N PRO A 551 15.79 -37.03 -36.81
CA PRO A 551 16.86 -36.14 -36.35
C PRO A 551 16.38 -34.88 -35.59
N LEU A 552 17.22 -34.40 -34.68
CA LEU A 552 17.06 -33.13 -33.95
C LEU A 552 17.88 -32.01 -34.62
N LYS A 553 17.53 -30.74 -34.35
CA LYS A 553 18.30 -29.56 -34.77
C LYS A 553 19.00 -28.94 -33.56
N LEU A 554 20.31 -29.14 -33.47
CA LEU A 554 21.16 -28.54 -32.43
C LEU A 554 21.91 -27.32 -33.01
N ARG A 555 22.30 -26.37 -32.15
CA ARG A 555 23.05 -25.17 -32.58
C ARG A 555 24.48 -25.23 -32.07
N ALA A 556 25.44 -24.94 -32.95
CA ALA A 556 26.84 -24.84 -32.62
C ALA A 556 27.12 -23.63 -31.69
N PRO A 557 28.05 -23.75 -30.72
CA PRO A 557 28.60 -22.62 -29.97
C PRO A 557 29.15 -21.47 -30.85
N SER A 558 29.30 -20.29 -30.26
CA SER A 558 29.90 -19.09 -30.90
C SER A 558 31.43 -19.06 -30.87
N GLU A 559 32.03 -19.99 -30.12
CA GLU A 559 33.47 -20.21 -30.01
C GLU A 559 33.86 -21.40 -30.91
N PRO A 560 34.88 -21.26 -31.78
CA PRO A 560 35.39 -22.39 -32.55
C PRO A 560 36.19 -23.35 -31.66
N GLY A 561 36.22 -24.63 -32.01
CA GLY A 561 36.96 -25.66 -31.27
C GLY A 561 36.38 -27.06 -31.43
N THR A 562 36.96 -28.03 -30.71
CA THR A 562 36.42 -29.39 -30.62
C THR A 562 35.35 -29.46 -29.53
N TYR A 563 34.19 -30.02 -29.88
CA TYR A 563 33.08 -30.27 -28.98
C TYR A 563 32.61 -31.73 -29.11
N GLU A 564 31.76 -32.15 -28.18
CA GLU A 564 31.05 -33.43 -28.23
C GLU A 564 29.54 -33.20 -28.24
N VAL A 565 28.84 -33.90 -29.10
CA VAL A 565 27.38 -34.09 -29.04
C VAL A 565 27.11 -35.34 -28.21
N ARG A 566 26.21 -35.26 -27.23
CA ARG A 566 26.03 -36.28 -26.18
C ARG A 566 24.56 -36.65 -26.01
N TYR A 567 24.27 -37.94 -25.87
CA TYR A 567 22.99 -38.45 -25.34
C TYR A 567 23.09 -38.55 -23.82
N ILE A 568 22.20 -37.85 -23.11
CA ILE A 568 22.13 -37.86 -21.65
C ILE A 568 20.78 -38.41 -21.17
N LEU A 569 20.81 -39.39 -20.26
CA LEU A 569 19.63 -39.79 -19.48
C LEU A 569 19.23 -38.65 -18.54
N GLY A 570 18.02 -38.11 -18.72
CA GLY A 570 17.61 -36.83 -18.16
C GLY A 570 17.44 -36.78 -16.64
N ARG A 571 17.38 -37.95 -15.98
CA ARG A 571 17.31 -38.06 -14.51
C ARG A 571 18.51 -38.83 -14.00
N GLY A 572 19.53 -38.08 -13.58
CA GLY A 572 20.83 -38.59 -13.13
C GLY A 572 22.01 -38.22 -14.03
N ASP A 573 21.78 -37.41 -15.08
CA ASP A 573 22.82 -36.86 -15.98
C ASP A 573 23.74 -37.92 -16.61
N LYS A 574 23.29 -39.17 -16.77
CA LYS A 574 24.16 -40.27 -17.21
C LYS A 574 24.36 -40.24 -18.73
N LEU A 575 25.62 -40.13 -19.14
CA LEU A 575 26.03 -40.23 -20.54
C LEU A 575 25.82 -41.66 -21.07
N LEU A 576 25.11 -41.81 -22.19
CA LEU A 576 24.95 -43.10 -22.88
C LEU A 576 25.73 -43.18 -24.20
N ALA A 577 25.83 -42.07 -24.93
CA ALA A 577 26.52 -42.00 -26.22
C ALA A 577 27.13 -40.62 -26.44
N LYS A 578 28.21 -40.56 -27.21
CA LYS A 578 28.79 -39.28 -27.67
C LYS A 578 29.39 -39.38 -29.07
N ALA A 579 29.33 -38.28 -29.80
CA ALA A 579 29.98 -38.07 -31.09
C ALA A 579 30.81 -36.78 -31.06
N LYS A 580 31.99 -36.79 -31.70
CA LYS A 580 32.85 -35.61 -31.82
C LYS A 580 32.36 -34.70 -32.95
N ILE A 581 32.39 -33.38 -32.74
CA ILE A 581 32.13 -32.37 -33.77
C ILE A 581 33.15 -31.23 -33.69
N GLU A 582 33.67 -30.81 -34.83
CA GLU A 582 34.52 -29.64 -34.96
C GLU A 582 33.67 -28.39 -35.27
N VAL A 583 33.68 -27.40 -34.38
CA VAL A 583 33.01 -26.12 -34.61
C VAL A 583 34.00 -25.18 -35.27
N LYS A 584 33.78 -24.89 -36.56
CA LYS A 584 34.66 -24.07 -37.39
C LYS A 584 34.36 -22.59 -37.23
N GLY A 585 35.43 -21.80 -37.15
CA GLY A 585 35.33 -20.34 -37.19
C GLY A 585 34.81 -19.87 -38.55
N VAL A 586 34.11 -18.74 -38.55
CA VAL A 586 33.63 -18.08 -39.76
C VAL A 586 34.21 -16.68 -39.85
N THR A 587 34.50 -16.24 -41.06
CA THR A 587 34.87 -14.86 -41.38
C THR A 587 33.66 -14.10 -41.91
N ALA A 588 33.75 -12.78 -41.94
CA ALA A 588 32.80 -11.91 -42.61
C ALA A 588 33.54 -10.76 -43.31
N SER A 589 32.88 -10.09 -44.23
CA SER A 589 33.29 -8.81 -44.81
C SER A 589 32.12 -7.82 -44.68
N VAL A 590 32.41 -6.53 -44.52
CA VAL A 590 31.39 -5.47 -44.50
C VAL A 590 31.94 -4.24 -45.20
N LYS A 591 31.18 -3.70 -46.15
CA LYS A 591 31.53 -2.52 -46.96
C LYS A 591 30.41 -1.50 -46.85
N ALA A 592 30.79 -0.27 -46.52
CA ALA A 592 29.91 0.90 -46.43
C ALA A 592 30.59 2.08 -47.17
N PRO A 593 29.85 3.14 -47.54
CA PRO A 593 30.44 4.36 -48.07
C PRO A 593 31.47 4.96 -47.10
N ALA A 594 32.52 5.61 -47.63
CA ALA A 594 33.55 6.25 -46.80
C ALA A 594 32.99 7.41 -45.94
N SER A 595 31.96 8.10 -46.43
CA SER A 595 31.23 9.11 -45.67
C SER A 595 29.75 9.14 -46.03
N ALA A 596 28.91 9.59 -45.12
CA ALA A 596 27.48 9.86 -45.35
C ALA A 596 27.00 11.04 -44.51
N ASN A 597 25.89 11.67 -44.89
CA ASN A 597 25.29 12.74 -44.09
C ASN A 597 24.53 12.15 -42.89
N VAL A 598 24.45 12.90 -41.78
CA VAL A 598 23.64 12.53 -40.60
C VAL A 598 22.21 12.11 -40.99
N ALA A 599 21.66 11.13 -40.28
CA ALA A 599 20.31 10.58 -40.45
C ALA A 599 19.94 9.91 -41.80
N THR A 600 20.81 9.96 -42.82
CA THR A 600 20.59 9.29 -44.13
C THR A 600 20.53 7.76 -44.03
N LEU A 601 19.95 7.10 -45.05
CA LEU A 601 20.07 5.66 -45.23
C LEU A 601 21.32 5.35 -46.07
N ILE A 602 22.29 4.65 -45.48
CA ILE A 602 23.49 4.16 -46.16
C ILE A 602 23.28 2.73 -46.67
N PRO A 603 23.66 2.42 -47.93
CA PRO A 603 23.72 1.04 -48.39
C PRO A 603 24.94 0.35 -47.77
N VAL A 604 24.75 -0.82 -47.18
CA VAL A 604 25.85 -1.64 -46.64
C VAL A 604 25.78 -3.03 -47.28
N THR A 605 26.84 -3.43 -47.97
CA THR A 605 27.03 -4.81 -48.44
C THR A 605 27.86 -5.59 -47.45
N TRP A 606 27.58 -6.88 -47.35
CA TRP A 606 28.29 -7.81 -46.48
C TRP A 606 28.33 -9.21 -47.08
N GLU A 607 29.32 -9.97 -46.64
CA GLU A 607 29.46 -11.41 -46.85
C GLU A 607 29.77 -12.04 -45.48
N GLY A 608 29.30 -13.25 -45.20
CA GLY A 608 29.49 -13.86 -43.88
C GLY A 608 28.52 -15.01 -43.62
N PRO A 609 28.45 -15.50 -42.37
CA PRO A 609 27.67 -16.69 -42.03
C PRO A 609 26.15 -16.50 -42.13
N GLY A 610 25.64 -15.27 -41.99
CA GLY A 610 24.25 -14.92 -42.28
C GLY A 610 23.21 -15.62 -41.41
N ASN A 611 23.53 -15.98 -40.16
CA ASN A 611 22.58 -16.69 -39.29
C ASN A 611 21.36 -15.80 -38.95
N ASP A 612 20.21 -16.40 -38.62
CA ASP A 612 18.93 -15.73 -38.29
C ASP A 612 19.02 -14.51 -37.35
N ALA A 613 20.03 -14.51 -36.46
CA ALA A 613 20.24 -13.53 -35.41
C ALA A 613 21.38 -12.53 -35.70
N ASP A 614 22.21 -12.79 -36.71
CA ASP A 614 23.36 -11.94 -37.05
C ASP A 614 22.87 -10.58 -37.56
N TYR A 615 23.63 -9.53 -37.26
CA TYR A 615 23.21 -8.16 -37.54
C TYR A 615 24.38 -7.26 -37.93
N ILE A 616 24.03 -6.24 -38.69
CA ILE A 616 24.93 -5.14 -39.02
C ILE A 616 24.51 -3.92 -38.24
N CYS A 617 25.48 -3.28 -37.60
CA CYS A 617 25.24 -2.07 -36.83
C CYS A 617 26.25 -0.97 -37.14
N ILE A 618 25.91 0.26 -36.75
CA ILE A 618 26.83 1.40 -36.72
C ILE A 618 27.04 1.85 -35.27
N SER A 619 28.30 2.01 -34.87
CA SER A 619 28.74 2.21 -33.49
C SER A 619 29.91 3.19 -33.43
N LEU A 620 30.19 3.78 -32.26
CA LEU A 620 31.44 4.51 -32.06
C LEU A 620 32.63 3.51 -32.00
N PRO A 621 33.84 3.87 -32.46
CA PRO A 621 34.94 2.93 -32.67
C PRO A 621 35.39 2.13 -31.44
N ASP A 622 35.38 2.75 -30.26
CA ASP A 622 35.92 2.14 -29.02
C ASP A 622 34.84 1.45 -28.16
N GLN A 623 33.59 1.39 -28.64
CA GLN A 623 32.52 0.69 -27.94
C GLN A 623 32.62 -0.84 -28.13
N LYS A 624 32.14 -1.59 -27.13
CA LYS A 624 32.07 -3.06 -27.15
C LYS A 624 31.40 -3.55 -28.44
N PRO A 625 31.80 -4.72 -28.99
CA PRO A 625 31.26 -5.28 -30.23
C PRO A 625 29.75 -5.12 -30.45
N GLY A 626 28.91 -5.61 -29.51
CA GLY A 626 27.44 -5.54 -29.62
C GLY A 626 26.81 -4.18 -29.32
N SER A 627 27.58 -3.13 -29.01
CA SER A 627 27.05 -1.77 -28.88
C SER A 627 26.74 -1.16 -30.25
N TYR A 628 25.70 -0.35 -30.33
CA TYR A 628 25.29 0.33 -31.55
C TYR A 628 24.47 1.60 -31.30
N LYS A 629 24.47 2.51 -32.28
CA LYS A 629 23.52 3.62 -32.41
C LYS A 629 22.32 3.23 -33.28
N GLN A 630 22.53 2.41 -34.31
CA GLN A 630 21.50 1.85 -35.21
C GLN A 630 21.95 0.46 -35.69
N TYR A 631 21.00 -0.42 -36.03
CA TYR A 631 21.28 -1.78 -36.54
C TYR A 631 20.17 -2.30 -37.46
N THR A 632 20.44 -3.39 -38.18
CA THR A 632 19.50 -4.17 -39.02
C THR A 632 20.03 -5.60 -39.18
N TYR A 633 19.16 -6.57 -39.40
CA TYR A 633 19.55 -7.98 -39.42
C TYR A 633 20.11 -8.40 -40.77
N THR A 634 21.07 -9.33 -40.79
CA THR A 634 21.65 -9.84 -42.04
C THR A 634 20.62 -10.58 -42.90
N ARG A 635 19.60 -11.19 -42.29
CA ARG A 635 18.48 -11.83 -43.01
C ARG A 635 17.69 -10.87 -43.91
N ASP A 636 17.83 -9.56 -43.72
CA ASP A 636 17.17 -8.52 -44.51
C ASP A 636 17.89 -8.27 -45.86
N GLY A 637 19.00 -8.99 -46.13
CA GLY A 637 19.69 -9.05 -47.42
C GLY A 637 21.05 -8.34 -47.47
N SER A 638 21.69 -8.39 -48.65
CA SER A 638 22.95 -7.73 -48.97
C SER A 638 22.88 -7.20 -50.41
N PRO A 639 22.91 -5.87 -50.67
CA PRO A 639 22.98 -4.78 -49.71
C PRO A 639 21.72 -4.63 -48.84
N LEU A 640 21.91 -4.13 -47.62
CA LEU A 640 20.83 -3.65 -46.75
C LEU A 640 20.93 -2.13 -46.54
N LYS A 641 19.87 -1.51 -46.00
CA LYS A 641 19.81 -0.06 -45.71
C LYS A 641 19.96 0.17 -44.20
N LEU A 642 21.11 0.71 -43.77
CA LEU A 642 21.37 1.08 -42.38
C LEU A 642 21.21 2.60 -42.22
N ARG A 643 20.68 3.09 -41.08
CA ARG A 643 20.54 4.54 -40.86
C ARG A 643 21.80 5.12 -40.20
N ALA A 644 22.31 6.21 -40.78
CA ALA A 644 23.37 7.02 -40.20
C ALA A 644 22.91 7.69 -38.89
N PRO A 645 23.77 7.80 -37.85
CA PRO A 645 23.51 8.62 -36.66
C PRO A 645 23.13 10.07 -36.97
N SER A 646 22.41 10.71 -36.04
CA SER A 646 22.05 12.13 -36.09
C SER A 646 23.18 13.07 -35.63
N GLU A 647 24.22 12.52 -35.00
CA GLU A 647 25.42 13.23 -34.53
C GLU A 647 26.57 13.03 -35.53
N PRO A 648 27.21 14.09 -36.03
CA PRO A 648 28.38 13.97 -36.89
C PRO A 648 29.60 13.43 -36.13
N GLY A 649 30.51 12.76 -36.86
CA GLY A 649 31.73 12.19 -36.28
C GLY A 649 32.18 10.91 -36.99
N THR A 650 33.22 10.27 -36.46
CA THR A 650 33.75 9.00 -36.97
C THR A 650 33.07 7.81 -36.31
N TYR A 651 32.54 6.90 -37.11
CA TYR A 651 31.87 5.68 -36.66
C TYR A 651 32.44 4.44 -37.36
N GLU A 652 32.05 3.27 -36.87
CA GLU A 652 32.32 1.98 -37.50
C GLU A 652 31.01 1.27 -37.85
N VAL A 653 30.91 0.78 -39.08
CA VAL A 653 29.90 -0.20 -39.48
C VAL A 653 30.46 -1.60 -39.21
N ARG A 654 29.72 -2.44 -38.50
CA ARG A 654 30.20 -3.70 -37.91
C ARG A 654 29.27 -4.86 -38.28
N TYR A 655 29.85 -6.01 -38.61
CA TYR A 655 29.14 -7.30 -38.66
C TYR A 655 29.29 -7.99 -37.30
N ILE A 656 28.15 -8.28 -36.65
CA ILE A 656 28.10 -8.94 -35.35
C ILE A 656 27.40 -10.31 -35.47
N LEU A 657 28.06 -11.35 -34.96
CA LEU A 657 27.46 -12.67 -34.75
C LEU A 657 26.45 -12.58 -33.59
N GLY A 658 25.17 -12.81 -33.89
CA GLY A 658 24.04 -12.40 -33.05
C GLY A 658 23.87 -13.16 -31.73
N ARG A 659 24.67 -14.19 -31.46
CA ARG A 659 24.75 -14.85 -30.15
C ARG A 659 26.18 -14.83 -29.63
N GLY A 660 26.38 -14.06 -28.55
CA GLY A 660 27.69 -13.77 -27.97
C GLY A 660 28.33 -12.47 -28.47
N ASP A 661 27.59 -11.65 -29.23
CA ASP A 661 27.99 -10.33 -29.72
C ASP A 661 29.40 -10.28 -30.33
N LYS A 662 29.80 -11.32 -31.06
CA LYS A 662 31.16 -11.43 -31.57
C LYS A 662 31.32 -10.59 -32.84
N LEU A 663 32.23 -9.62 -32.81
CA LEU A 663 32.65 -8.86 -33.99
C LEU A 663 33.35 -9.79 -34.98
N LEU A 664 32.86 -9.86 -36.22
CA LEU A 664 33.51 -10.62 -37.31
C LEU A 664 34.18 -9.70 -38.35
N ALA A 665 33.59 -8.54 -38.62
CA ALA A 665 34.12 -7.56 -39.56
C ALA A 665 33.75 -6.14 -39.15
N LYS A 666 34.58 -5.16 -39.50
CA LYS A 666 34.24 -3.74 -39.39
C LYS A 666 34.88 -2.89 -40.47
N THR A 667 34.23 -1.79 -40.80
CA THR A 667 34.77 -0.71 -41.66
C THR A 667 34.44 0.66 -41.05
N LYS A 668 35.26 1.67 -41.34
CA LYS A 668 35.06 3.04 -40.85
C LYS A 668 34.12 3.82 -41.78
N ILE A 669 33.36 4.75 -41.21
CA ILE A 669 32.55 5.73 -41.95
C ILE A 669 32.58 7.08 -41.24
N GLU A 670 32.74 8.16 -42.00
CA GLU A 670 32.63 9.53 -41.52
C GLU A 670 31.19 10.04 -41.70
N ILE A 671 30.53 10.40 -40.60
CA ILE A 671 29.19 10.98 -40.61
C ILE A 671 29.30 12.50 -40.61
N LYS A 672 28.91 13.11 -41.72
CA LYS A 672 29.01 14.55 -41.99
C LYS A 672 27.77 15.28 -41.50
N GLY A 673 27.98 16.43 -40.85
CA GLY A 673 26.90 17.33 -40.46
C GLY A 673 26.22 17.93 -41.69
N VAL A 674 24.92 18.21 -41.57
CA VAL A 674 24.15 18.95 -42.56
C VAL A 674 23.83 20.34 -42.02
N THR A 675 23.76 21.32 -42.93
CA THR A 675 23.31 22.68 -42.63
C THR A 675 21.93 22.92 -43.25
N ALA A 676 21.24 23.94 -42.75
CA ALA A 676 20.02 24.44 -43.34
C ALA A 676 20.04 25.97 -43.38
N SER A 677 19.12 26.57 -44.12
CA SER A 677 18.75 27.98 -44.00
C SER A 677 17.24 28.13 -44.10
N VAL A 678 16.69 29.16 -43.46
CA VAL A 678 15.26 29.46 -43.45
C VAL A 678 15.05 30.96 -43.59
N LYS A 679 14.12 31.35 -44.47
CA LYS A 679 13.77 32.75 -44.77
C LYS A 679 12.26 32.92 -44.60
N ALA A 680 11.88 33.87 -43.75
CA ALA A 680 10.50 34.26 -43.46
C ALA A 680 10.38 35.80 -43.55
N PRO A 681 9.17 36.36 -43.72
CA PRO A 681 8.96 37.80 -43.60
C PRO A 681 9.27 38.30 -42.18
N ALA A 682 9.59 39.60 -42.04
CA ALA A 682 9.93 40.20 -40.76
C ALA A 682 8.74 40.27 -39.78
N SER A 683 7.52 40.41 -40.30
CA SER A 683 6.28 40.32 -39.52
C SER A 683 5.14 39.65 -40.27
N VAL A 684 4.12 39.25 -39.50
CA VAL A 684 2.88 38.62 -39.96
C VAL A 684 1.76 38.97 -38.98
N LYS A 685 0.49 39.02 -39.39
CA LYS A 685 -0.63 39.17 -38.46
C LYS A 685 -0.92 37.84 -37.74
N ALA A 686 -1.32 37.92 -36.47
CA ALA A 686 -1.73 36.76 -35.67
C ALA A 686 -2.76 35.88 -36.39
N GLY A 687 -2.58 34.55 -36.33
CA GLY A 687 -3.39 33.57 -37.05
C GLY A 687 -3.13 33.46 -38.57
N GLY A 688 -2.38 34.40 -39.17
CA GLY A 688 -2.09 34.47 -40.60
C GLY A 688 -1.14 33.39 -41.11
N LYS A 689 -0.93 33.36 -42.43
CA LYS A 689 0.01 32.43 -43.10
C LYS A 689 1.39 33.06 -43.27
N ILE A 690 2.43 32.37 -42.81
CA ILE A 690 3.84 32.72 -42.99
C ILE A 690 4.37 31.92 -44.18
N LYS A 691 4.69 32.59 -45.28
CA LYS A 691 5.36 31.96 -46.42
C LYS A 691 6.85 31.82 -46.12
N VAL A 692 7.34 30.58 -46.02
CA VAL A 692 8.71 30.26 -45.63
C VAL A 692 9.45 29.56 -46.77
N SER A 693 10.56 30.17 -47.20
CA SER A 693 11.52 29.54 -48.11
C SER A 693 12.66 28.92 -47.31
N TRP A 694 13.14 27.75 -47.72
CA TRP A 694 14.16 27.01 -46.97
C TRP A 694 15.19 26.34 -47.88
N GLN A 695 16.32 25.94 -47.29
CA GLN A 695 17.28 25.00 -47.88
C GLN A 695 17.76 24.09 -46.76
N GLY A 696 18.01 22.81 -47.03
CA GLY A 696 18.37 21.84 -46.01
C GLY A 696 18.31 20.40 -46.54
N PRO A 697 18.48 19.40 -45.66
CA PRO A 697 18.48 17.99 -46.06
C PRO A 697 17.15 17.50 -46.64
N GLY A 698 16.02 18.09 -46.25
CA GLY A 698 14.70 17.75 -46.79
C GLY A 698 14.29 16.30 -46.55
N TYR A 699 14.67 15.70 -45.43
CA TYR A 699 14.31 14.31 -45.14
C TYR A 699 12.79 14.18 -44.95
N GLU A 700 12.25 12.98 -45.23
CA GLU A 700 10.81 12.69 -45.34
C GLU A 700 9.92 13.23 -44.21
N SER A 701 10.46 13.31 -42.99
CA SER A 701 9.75 13.76 -41.78
C SER A 701 10.25 15.10 -41.22
N ASP A 702 11.18 15.78 -41.90
CA ASP A 702 11.65 17.12 -41.49
C ASP A 702 10.52 18.14 -41.60
N TYR A 703 10.57 19.16 -40.76
CA TYR A 703 9.50 20.16 -40.70
C TYR A 703 10.03 21.56 -40.39
N ILE A 704 9.23 22.55 -40.77
CA ILE A 704 9.41 23.94 -40.38
C ILE A 704 8.34 24.27 -39.35
N CYS A 705 8.73 24.92 -38.27
CA CYS A 705 7.81 25.30 -37.21
C CYS A 705 7.97 26.77 -36.78
N VAL A 706 6.95 27.30 -36.11
CA VAL A 706 7.03 28.55 -35.36
C VAL A 706 7.11 28.21 -33.86
N SER A 707 8.08 28.78 -33.17
CA SER A 707 8.29 28.63 -31.73
C SER A 707 8.47 29.98 -31.06
N GLU A 708 8.19 30.07 -29.77
CA GLU A 708 8.71 31.17 -28.95
C GLU A 708 10.25 31.12 -28.92
N PRO A 709 10.94 32.27 -28.74
CA PRO A 709 12.38 32.31 -28.49
C PRO A 709 12.77 31.49 -27.25
N ASP A 710 14.01 31.03 -27.21
CA ASP A 710 14.65 30.33 -26.07
C ASP A 710 13.99 29.02 -25.58
N GLN A 711 12.88 28.59 -26.20
CA GLN A 711 12.31 27.26 -26.04
C GLN A 711 13.21 26.18 -26.67
N GLY A 712 13.26 24.99 -26.07
CA GLY A 712 14.08 23.85 -26.49
C GLY A 712 13.84 23.39 -27.94
N GLU A 713 14.80 22.63 -28.49
CA GLU A 713 14.90 22.37 -29.95
C GLU A 713 13.65 21.74 -30.59
N GLY A 714 12.95 20.86 -29.88
CA GLY A 714 11.70 20.23 -30.37
C GLY A 714 10.40 21.01 -30.08
N SER A 715 10.47 22.20 -29.48
CA SER A 715 9.27 22.98 -29.13
C SER A 715 8.71 23.76 -30.33
N TYR A 716 7.39 23.81 -30.45
CA TYR A 716 6.67 24.60 -31.45
C TYR A 716 5.24 24.93 -31.01
N LYS A 717 4.65 25.93 -31.67
CA LYS A 717 3.22 26.27 -31.63
C LYS A 717 2.48 25.72 -32.84
N GLU A 718 3.08 25.88 -34.02
CA GLU A 718 2.54 25.52 -35.34
C GLU A 718 3.67 24.94 -36.19
N TYR A 719 3.39 23.98 -37.08
CA TYR A 719 4.39 23.38 -37.96
C TYR A 719 3.83 22.92 -39.31
N THR A 720 4.73 22.68 -40.26
CA THR A 720 4.42 22.11 -41.58
C THR A 720 5.61 21.30 -42.08
N ASN A 721 5.36 20.10 -42.61
CA ASN A 721 6.43 19.23 -43.08
C ASN A 721 7.11 19.81 -44.33
N THR A 722 8.42 19.63 -44.47
CA THR A 722 9.21 20.12 -45.62
C THR A 722 8.73 19.55 -46.96
N ARG A 723 8.20 18.32 -46.94
CA ARG A 723 7.61 17.64 -48.11
C ARG A 723 6.42 18.40 -48.73
N GLU A 724 5.76 19.28 -47.99
CA GLU A 724 4.61 20.05 -48.49
C GLU A 724 5.03 21.18 -49.46
N GLY A 725 6.34 21.47 -49.59
CA GLY A 725 6.89 22.31 -50.66
C GLY A 725 8.00 23.25 -50.23
N ASN A 726 8.51 24.01 -51.22
CA ASN A 726 9.48 25.09 -50.99
C ASN A 726 9.26 26.22 -52.02
N PRO A 727 8.78 27.41 -51.62
CA PRO A 727 8.35 27.76 -50.27
C PRO A 727 7.11 26.98 -49.81
N LEU A 728 6.97 26.80 -48.49
CA LEU A 728 5.77 26.28 -47.83
C LEU A 728 5.10 27.37 -46.99
N GLU A 729 3.92 27.08 -46.45
CA GLU A 729 3.19 27.98 -45.55
C GLU A 729 3.09 27.38 -44.15
N VAL A 730 3.54 28.10 -43.11
CA VAL A 730 3.31 27.75 -41.70
C VAL A 730 2.36 28.77 -41.09
N ARG A 731 1.46 28.36 -40.20
CA ARG A 731 0.52 29.27 -39.54
C ARG A 731 1.21 30.08 -38.44
N ALA A 732 0.86 31.37 -38.32
CA ALA A 732 1.29 32.23 -37.24
C ALA A 732 0.46 31.98 -35.97
N PRO A 733 1.07 31.99 -34.77
CA PRO A 733 0.34 31.94 -33.49
C PRO A 733 -0.77 32.99 -33.36
N ALA A 734 -1.75 32.70 -32.50
CA ALA A 734 -2.86 33.60 -32.17
C ALA A 734 -2.49 34.76 -31.24
N ASP A 735 -1.35 34.63 -30.55
CA ASP A 735 -0.84 35.62 -29.62
C ASP A 735 0.22 36.51 -30.28
N PRO A 736 0.06 37.85 -30.23
CA PRO A 736 1.07 38.77 -30.72
C PRO A 736 2.36 38.70 -29.89
N GLY A 737 3.51 38.83 -30.55
CA GLY A 737 4.80 38.73 -29.87
C GLY A 737 5.97 38.49 -30.83
N LYS A 738 7.15 38.22 -30.25
CA LYS A 738 8.33 37.79 -30.99
C LYS A 738 8.39 36.26 -31.01
N TYR A 739 8.64 35.70 -32.19
CA TYR A 739 8.74 34.26 -32.43
C TYR A 739 9.94 33.95 -33.32
N GLU A 740 10.28 32.68 -33.43
CA GLU A 740 11.29 32.15 -34.34
C GLU A 740 10.65 31.13 -35.29
N VAL A 741 10.92 31.25 -36.59
CA VAL A 741 10.68 30.19 -37.57
C VAL A 741 11.92 29.30 -37.60
N ARG A 742 11.77 28.00 -37.37
CA ARG A 742 12.86 27.02 -37.22
C ARG A 742 12.75 25.92 -38.27
N TYR A 743 13.86 25.50 -38.87
CA TYR A 743 13.97 24.24 -39.60
C TYR A 743 14.40 23.14 -38.61
N ILE A 744 13.61 22.08 -38.49
CA ILE A 744 13.89 20.93 -37.64
C ILE A 744 14.23 19.70 -38.48
N MET A 745 15.42 19.13 -38.24
CA MET A 745 15.75 17.78 -38.68
C MET A 745 15.09 16.79 -37.73
N SER A 746 14.15 16.02 -38.25
CA SER A 746 13.22 15.22 -37.44
C SER A 746 13.91 14.06 -36.70
N GLN A 747 14.97 13.50 -37.29
CA GLN A 747 15.74 12.42 -36.68
C GLN A 747 16.65 12.96 -35.58
N GLY A 748 16.08 13.11 -34.38
CA GLY A 748 16.72 13.71 -33.21
C GLY A 748 16.20 15.11 -32.85
N SER A 749 15.13 15.58 -33.49
CA SER A 749 14.45 16.86 -33.20
C SER A 749 15.39 18.07 -33.17
N LYS A 750 16.36 18.12 -34.08
CA LYS A 750 17.47 19.09 -34.04
C LYS A 750 17.16 20.35 -34.85
N VAL A 751 17.38 21.53 -34.26
CA VAL A 751 17.30 22.81 -35.00
C VAL A 751 18.52 22.95 -35.91
N LEU A 752 18.32 23.01 -37.23
CA LEU A 752 19.40 23.25 -38.20
C LEU A 752 19.51 24.72 -38.64
N ALA A 753 18.41 25.46 -38.60
CA ALA A 753 18.36 26.89 -38.91
C ALA A 753 17.19 27.54 -38.18
N LYS A 754 17.32 28.84 -37.85
CA LYS A 754 16.22 29.65 -37.32
C LYS A 754 16.31 31.09 -37.79
N THR A 755 15.17 31.76 -37.88
CA THR A 755 15.06 33.21 -38.15
C THR A 755 13.93 33.83 -37.34
N GLY A 756 14.07 35.09 -36.93
CA GLY A 756 13.06 35.79 -36.14
C GLY A 756 11.88 36.29 -36.96
N ILE A 757 10.69 36.34 -36.35
CA ILE A 757 9.48 36.95 -36.91
C ILE A 757 8.67 37.64 -35.81
N THR A 758 8.05 38.78 -36.13
CA THR A 758 7.11 39.47 -35.23
C THR A 758 5.67 39.14 -35.62
N VAL A 759 4.90 38.60 -34.69
CA VAL A 759 3.45 38.40 -34.86
C VAL A 759 2.74 39.65 -34.36
N GLU A 760 2.11 40.36 -35.29
CA GLU A 760 1.36 41.60 -35.06
C GLU A 760 -0.07 41.31 -34.58
N PRO A 761 -0.65 42.17 -33.72
CA PRO A 761 -2.05 42.07 -33.33
C PRO A 761 -2.99 42.24 -34.52
N VAL A 762 -4.05 41.45 -34.52
CA VAL A 762 -5.21 41.63 -35.40
C VAL A 762 -6.39 42.12 -34.56
N THR A 763 -7.19 43.02 -35.13
CA THR A 763 -8.40 43.57 -34.51
C THR A 763 -9.63 43.18 -35.33
N ALA A 764 -10.78 43.16 -34.67
CA ALA A 764 -12.08 43.05 -35.32
C ALA A 764 -13.04 44.13 -34.80
N SER A 765 -14.15 44.32 -35.51
CA SER A 765 -15.31 45.06 -35.03
C SER A 765 -16.58 44.40 -35.53
N ILE A 766 -17.67 44.53 -34.77
CA ILE A 766 -18.99 44.01 -35.13
C ILE A 766 -20.04 45.10 -34.90
N LYS A 767 -21.09 45.08 -35.72
CA LYS A 767 -22.30 45.89 -35.56
C LYS A 767 -23.51 44.96 -35.55
N VAL A 768 -24.30 45.10 -34.49
CA VAL A 768 -25.50 44.31 -34.19
C VAL A 768 -26.66 45.26 -33.86
N PRO A 769 -27.93 44.86 -34.06
CA PRO A 769 -29.07 45.61 -33.54
C PRO A 769 -29.05 45.64 -32.01
N ALA A 770 -29.65 46.67 -31.41
CA ALA A 770 -29.71 46.82 -29.94
C ALA A 770 -30.52 45.70 -29.27
N SER A 771 -31.56 45.21 -29.95
CA SER A 771 -32.36 44.07 -29.52
C SER A 771 -32.81 43.18 -30.70
N VAL A 772 -33.25 41.98 -30.35
CA VAL A 772 -33.81 40.97 -31.25
C VAL A 772 -34.86 40.17 -30.48
N LYS A 773 -35.92 39.67 -31.13
CA LYS A 773 -36.85 38.73 -30.48
C LYS A 773 -36.19 37.36 -30.27
N ALA A 774 -36.51 36.69 -29.17
CA ALA A 774 -36.06 35.33 -28.88
C ALA A 774 -36.30 34.38 -30.07
N GLY A 775 -35.29 33.58 -30.40
CA GLY A 775 -35.24 32.68 -31.56
C GLY A 775 -35.13 33.34 -32.94
N GLY A 776 -35.17 34.67 -33.02
CA GLY A 776 -35.01 35.44 -34.25
C GLY A 776 -33.59 35.41 -34.82
N LYS A 777 -33.40 36.06 -35.98
CA LYS A 777 -32.08 36.21 -36.61
C LYS A 777 -31.45 37.55 -36.26
N ILE A 778 -30.21 37.53 -35.78
CA ILE A 778 -29.36 38.69 -35.56
C ILE A 778 -28.53 38.92 -36.81
N LYS A 779 -28.82 40.01 -37.54
CA LYS A 779 -27.99 40.44 -38.67
C LYS A 779 -26.73 41.13 -38.14
N VAL A 780 -25.56 40.53 -38.40
CA VAL A 780 -24.26 41.02 -37.91
C VAL A 780 -23.42 41.48 -39.10
N SER A 781 -23.15 42.80 -39.16
CA SER A 781 -22.07 43.33 -40.01
C SER A 781 -20.76 43.27 -39.24
N TRP A 782 -19.66 42.91 -39.89
CA TRP A 782 -18.37 42.73 -39.22
C TRP A 782 -17.19 43.25 -40.04
N GLN A 783 -16.06 43.48 -39.39
CA GLN A 783 -14.75 43.67 -40.00
C GLN A 783 -13.72 42.93 -39.15
N GLY A 784 -12.75 42.27 -39.76
CA GLY A 784 -11.79 41.43 -39.06
C GLY A 784 -10.92 40.63 -40.04
N PRO A 785 -10.12 39.67 -39.54
CA PRO A 785 -9.25 38.84 -40.39
C PRO A 785 -10.01 38.01 -41.43
N GLY A 786 -11.21 37.53 -41.10
CA GLY A 786 -12.03 36.69 -41.98
C GLY A 786 -11.34 35.38 -42.37
N TYR A 787 -10.56 34.77 -41.47
CA TYR A 787 -9.93 33.48 -41.76
C TYR A 787 -11.00 32.39 -41.94
N GLU A 788 -10.70 31.37 -42.75
CA GLU A 788 -11.66 30.37 -43.25
C GLU A 788 -12.56 29.72 -42.18
N SER A 789 -12.04 29.60 -40.95
CA SER A 789 -12.73 28.98 -39.81
C SER A 789 -13.19 29.98 -38.74
N ASP A 790 -12.94 31.28 -38.91
CA ASP A 790 -13.41 32.32 -37.98
C ASP A 790 -14.93 32.34 -37.94
N TYR A 791 -15.51 32.64 -36.78
CA TYR A 791 -16.96 32.61 -36.60
C TYR A 791 -17.45 33.73 -35.69
N ILE A 792 -18.72 34.09 -35.87
CA ILE A 792 -19.43 35.01 -35.00
C ILE A 792 -20.45 34.19 -34.20
N CYS A 793 -20.48 34.38 -32.88
CA CYS A 793 -21.35 33.63 -31.99
C CYS A 793 -22.13 34.54 -31.03
N VAL A 794 -23.20 33.99 -30.45
CA VAL A 794 -23.92 34.59 -29.32
C VAL A 794 -23.56 33.83 -28.05
N SER A 795 -23.13 34.54 -27.01
CA SER A 795 -22.81 33.99 -25.69
C SER A 795 -23.61 34.71 -24.61
N GLU A 796 -23.78 34.05 -23.46
CA GLU A 796 -24.09 34.76 -22.21
C GLU A 796 -22.91 35.67 -21.81
N PRO A 797 -23.16 36.79 -21.10
CA PRO A 797 -22.11 37.66 -20.57
C PRO A 797 -21.14 36.91 -19.66
N ASP A 798 -19.89 37.38 -19.63
CA ASP A 798 -18.83 36.96 -18.69
C ASP A 798 -18.43 35.47 -18.73
N GLN A 799 -18.92 34.73 -19.74
CA GLN A 799 -18.46 33.37 -20.06
C GLN A 799 -17.09 33.37 -20.73
N GLY A 800 -16.31 32.30 -20.58
CA GLY A 800 -14.98 32.14 -21.20
C GLY A 800 -14.98 32.26 -22.74
N GLU A 801 -13.82 32.54 -23.33
CA GLU A 801 -13.68 32.98 -24.74
C GLU A 801 -14.29 32.01 -25.77
N GLY A 802 -14.18 30.70 -25.56
CA GLY A 802 -14.76 29.67 -26.44
C GLY A 802 -16.23 29.32 -26.18
N SER A 803 -16.92 29.98 -25.24
CA SER A 803 -18.33 29.69 -24.92
C SER A 803 -19.29 30.37 -25.88
N TYR A 804 -20.33 29.65 -26.32
CA TYR A 804 -21.42 30.18 -27.12
C TYR A 804 -22.69 29.31 -27.01
N LYS A 805 -23.83 29.89 -27.42
CA LYS A 805 -25.13 29.23 -27.59
C LYS A 805 -25.40 28.88 -29.06
N GLU A 806 -25.11 29.83 -29.95
CA GLU A 806 -25.37 29.78 -31.39
C GLU A 806 -24.19 30.45 -32.11
N TYR A 807 -23.83 29.97 -33.31
CA TYR A 807 -22.73 30.55 -34.09
C TYR A 807 -22.95 30.47 -35.61
N THR A 808 -22.18 31.23 -36.36
CA THR A 808 -22.15 31.20 -37.83
C THR A 808 -20.74 31.57 -38.31
N ASN A 809 -20.20 30.81 -39.25
CA ASN A 809 -18.85 31.06 -39.78
C ASN A 809 -18.83 32.37 -40.58
N THR A 810 -17.73 33.12 -40.49
CA THR A 810 -17.56 34.41 -41.20
C THR A 810 -17.64 34.26 -42.72
N ARG A 811 -17.23 33.10 -43.24
CA ARG A 811 -17.32 32.73 -44.66
C ARG A 811 -18.75 32.74 -45.23
N GLU A 812 -19.78 32.63 -44.38
CA GLU A 812 -21.18 32.62 -44.82
C GLU A 812 -21.67 34.03 -45.26
N GLY A 813 -20.89 35.09 -45.00
CA GLY A 813 -21.09 36.41 -45.60
C GLY A 813 -20.83 37.59 -44.67
N ASN A 814 -20.99 38.80 -45.22
CA ASN A 814 -20.93 40.05 -44.46
C ASN A 814 -21.92 41.08 -45.06
N PRO A 815 -23.02 41.43 -44.36
CA PRO A 815 -23.43 40.88 -43.07
C PRO A 815 -23.83 39.40 -43.14
N LEU A 816 -23.65 38.68 -42.03
CA LEU A 816 -24.18 37.33 -41.82
C LEU A 816 -25.35 37.34 -40.83
N GLU A 817 -26.01 36.20 -40.65
CA GLU A 817 -27.12 36.04 -39.71
C GLU A 817 -26.78 34.97 -38.65
N VAL A 818 -26.68 35.36 -37.38
CA VAL A 818 -26.55 34.42 -36.25
C VAL A 818 -27.90 34.30 -35.56
N ARG A 819 -28.26 33.10 -35.08
CA ARG A 819 -29.54 32.90 -34.37
C ARG A 819 -29.49 33.45 -32.95
N ALA A 820 -30.56 34.12 -32.52
CA ALA A 820 -30.75 34.53 -31.14
C ALA A 820 -31.16 33.32 -30.28
N PRO A 821 -30.73 33.24 -29.00
CA PRO A 821 -31.24 32.28 -28.03
C PRO A 821 -32.77 32.30 -27.87
N ALA A 822 -33.34 31.19 -27.40
CA ALA A 822 -34.76 31.03 -27.09
C ALA A 822 -35.20 31.70 -25.77
N ASP A 823 -34.24 32.04 -24.92
CA ASP A 823 -34.48 32.69 -23.63
C ASP A 823 -34.25 34.20 -23.71
N PRO A 824 -35.21 35.02 -23.25
CA PRO A 824 -35.03 36.46 -23.15
C PRO A 824 -33.97 36.83 -22.10
N GLY A 825 -33.18 37.85 -22.38
CA GLY A 825 -32.10 38.26 -21.49
C GLY A 825 -31.07 39.17 -22.15
N LYS A 826 -30.00 39.46 -21.43
CA LYS A 826 -28.82 40.14 -21.98
C LYS A 826 -27.82 39.10 -22.45
N TYR A 827 -27.38 39.24 -23.69
CA TYR A 827 -26.36 38.39 -24.32
C TYR A 827 -25.27 39.28 -24.91
N GLU A 828 -24.18 38.66 -25.34
CA GLU A 828 -23.14 39.31 -26.14
C GLU A 828 -22.92 38.54 -27.44
N VAL A 829 -22.81 39.29 -28.55
CA VAL A 829 -22.31 38.76 -29.82
C VAL A 829 -20.80 38.93 -29.83
N ARG A 830 -20.06 37.91 -30.26
CA ARG A 830 -18.59 37.88 -30.27
C ARG A 830 -18.07 37.52 -31.65
N TYR A 831 -17.01 38.18 -32.11
CA TYR A 831 -16.17 37.70 -33.21
C TYR A 831 -15.06 36.83 -32.61
N ILE A 832 -14.97 35.58 -33.03
CA ILE A 832 -13.94 34.64 -32.60
C ILE A 832 -12.98 34.37 -33.77
N MET A 833 -11.69 34.65 -33.54
CA MET A 833 -10.62 34.14 -34.36
C MET A 833 -10.42 32.66 -34.01
N SER A 834 -10.57 31.77 -35.00
CA SER A 834 -10.57 30.33 -34.76
C SER A 834 -9.22 29.83 -34.23
N GLN A 835 -8.14 30.45 -34.69
CA GLN A 835 -6.78 30.22 -34.18
C GLN A 835 -6.72 30.64 -32.71
N GLY A 836 -6.60 29.66 -31.81
CA GLY A 836 -6.59 29.89 -30.36
C GLY A 836 -7.95 30.24 -29.73
N SER A 837 -9.06 30.18 -30.48
CA SER A 837 -10.43 30.50 -30.00
C SER A 837 -10.56 31.90 -29.37
N LYS A 838 -9.88 32.90 -29.96
CA LYS A 838 -9.65 34.21 -29.34
C LYS A 838 -10.75 35.22 -29.67
N VAL A 839 -11.29 35.90 -28.65
CA VAL A 839 -12.29 36.96 -28.86
C VAL A 839 -11.61 38.24 -29.38
N LEU A 840 -11.87 38.61 -30.63
CA LEU A 840 -11.32 39.85 -31.22
C LEU A 840 -12.25 41.06 -31.07
N ALA A 841 -13.56 40.83 -30.96
CA ALA A 841 -14.55 41.87 -30.72
C ALA A 841 -15.77 41.28 -29.99
N LYS A 842 -16.41 42.07 -29.13
CA LYS A 842 -17.70 41.72 -28.52
C LYS A 842 -18.62 42.93 -28.41
N THR A 843 -19.94 42.70 -28.43
CA THR A 843 -20.96 43.74 -28.30
C THR A 843 -22.23 43.16 -27.70
N GLY A 844 -22.82 43.85 -26.73
CA GLY A 844 -24.05 43.40 -26.06
C GLY A 844 -25.28 43.50 -26.95
N ILE A 845 -26.23 42.58 -26.76
CA ILE A 845 -27.56 42.58 -27.39
C ILE A 845 -28.62 42.15 -26.37
N THR A 846 -29.81 42.74 -26.46
CA THR A 846 -30.96 42.31 -25.64
C THR A 846 -31.85 41.36 -26.45
N VAL A 847 -32.06 40.15 -25.93
CA VAL A 847 -33.04 39.22 -26.49
C VAL A 847 -34.38 39.47 -25.80
N GLU A 848 -35.36 39.94 -26.57
CA GLU A 848 -36.70 40.28 -26.12
C GLU A 848 -37.63 39.06 -26.07
N PRO A 849 -38.60 39.01 -25.15
CA PRO A 849 -39.62 37.98 -25.14
C PRO A 849 -40.47 38.01 -26.41
N VAL A 850 -40.84 36.82 -26.86
CA VAL A 850 -41.84 36.61 -27.91
C VAL A 850 -43.08 35.96 -27.29
N THR A 851 -44.25 36.41 -27.72
CA THR A 851 -45.55 35.87 -27.31
C THR A 851 -46.24 35.22 -28.50
N ALA A 852 -47.18 34.32 -28.21
CA ALA A 852 -48.11 33.77 -29.18
C ALA A 852 -49.55 33.88 -28.64
N SER A 853 -50.52 33.66 -29.50
CA SER A 853 -51.92 33.46 -29.14
C SER A 853 -52.54 32.40 -30.05
N LEU A 854 -53.56 31.71 -29.54
CA LEU A 854 -54.26 30.64 -30.25
C LEU A 854 -55.75 30.92 -30.23
N LYS A 855 -56.46 30.49 -31.26
CA LYS A 855 -57.92 30.45 -31.31
C LYS A 855 -58.34 29.04 -31.75
N VAL A 856 -58.92 28.33 -30.80
CA VAL A 856 -59.20 26.89 -30.84
C VAL A 856 -60.71 26.69 -30.61
N PRO A 857 -61.38 25.75 -31.29
CA PRO A 857 -62.77 25.40 -30.97
C PRO A 857 -62.88 24.75 -29.58
N ALA A 858 -63.99 24.98 -28.87
CA ALA A 858 -64.18 24.46 -27.52
C ALA A 858 -64.21 22.92 -27.44
N SER A 859 -64.72 22.24 -28.48
CA SER A 859 -64.60 20.79 -28.61
C SER A 859 -64.43 20.31 -30.05
N VAL A 860 -64.03 19.04 -30.18
CA VAL A 860 -63.84 18.31 -31.45
C VAL A 860 -64.14 16.82 -31.22
N LYS A 861 -64.62 16.11 -32.24
CA LYS A 861 -64.78 14.64 -32.15
C LYS A 861 -63.42 13.94 -32.14
N ALA A 862 -63.31 12.82 -31.40
CA ALA A 862 -62.14 11.94 -31.42
C ALA A 862 -61.67 11.59 -32.84
N GLY A 863 -60.37 11.73 -33.11
CA GLY A 863 -59.75 11.53 -34.41
C GLY A 863 -60.06 12.60 -35.48
N GLY A 864 -60.88 13.61 -35.16
CA GLY A 864 -61.25 14.72 -36.05
C GLY A 864 -60.11 15.69 -36.35
N LYS A 865 -60.43 16.77 -37.07
CA LYS A 865 -59.49 17.87 -37.34
C LYS A 865 -59.83 19.10 -36.50
N ILE A 866 -58.83 19.65 -35.82
CA ILE A 866 -58.90 20.89 -35.06
C ILE A 866 -58.36 22.01 -35.95
N LYS A 867 -59.22 22.94 -36.34
CA LYS A 867 -58.82 24.13 -37.09
C LYS A 867 -58.33 25.19 -36.12
N VAL A 868 -57.04 25.52 -36.15
CA VAL A 868 -56.39 26.44 -35.22
C VAL A 868 -55.93 27.69 -35.96
N SER A 869 -56.50 28.84 -35.63
CA SER A 869 -55.92 30.14 -35.97
C SER A 869 -54.91 30.54 -34.90
N TRP A 870 -53.82 31.18 -35.29
CA TRP A 870 -52.73 31.51 -34.36
C TRP A 870 -52.11 32.87 -34.68
N GLN A 871 -51.43 33.47 -33.70
CA GLN A 871 -50.47 34.55 -33.92
C GLN A 871 -49.21 34.23 -33.12
N GLY A 872 -48.03 34.58 -33.62
CA GLY A 872 -46.77 34.20 -33.01
C GLY A 872 -45.58 34.43 -33.95
N PRO A 873 -44.37 33.98 -33.56
CA PRO A 873 -43.16 34.19 -34.36
C PRO A 873 -43.19 33.53 -35.74
N GLY A 874 -43.87 32.38 -35.87
CA GLY A 874 -43.98 31.63 -37.13
C GLY A 874 -42.63 31.20 -37.70
N TYR A 875 -41.63 30.91 -36.86
CA TYR A 875 -40.32 30.47 -37.35
C TYR A 875 -40.47 29.11 -38.04
N GLY A 876 -39.65 28.83 -39.06
CA GLY A 876 -39.90 27.73 -40.01
C GLY A 876 -39.95 26.29 -39.44
N SER A 877 -39.63 26.10 -38.16
CA SER A 877 -39.76 24.84 -37.41
C SER A 877 -40.75 24.89 -36.25
N ASP A 878 -41.34 26.05 -35.94
CA ASP A 878 -42.36 26.19 -34.89
C ASP A 878 -43.59 25.36 -35.25
N TYR A 879 -44.23 24.77 -34.25
CA TYR A 879 -45.36 23.87 -34.44
C TYR A 879 -46.48 24.09 -33.43
N ILE A 880 -47.70 23.76 -33.85
CA ILE A 880 -48.87 23.70 -32.99
C ILE A 880 -49.17 22.23 -32.73
N CYS A 881 -49.37 21.86 -31.47
CA CYS A 881 -49.62 20.49 -31.06
C CYS A 881 -50.82 20.36 -30.13
N VAL A 882 -51.36 19.14 -30.04
CA VAL A 882 -52.33 18.73 -29.02
C VAL A 882 -51.59 17.86 -28.01
N SER A 883 -51.68 18.21 -26.73
CA SER A 883 -50.96 17.59 -25.62
C SER A 883 -51.93 17.26 -24.48
N GLU A 884 -51.56 16.30 -23.64
CA GLU A 884 -52.26 16.07 -22.37
C GLU A 884 -51.90 17.19 -21.37
N PRO A 885 -52.81 17.64 -20.48
CA PRO A 885 -52.59 18.82 -19.64
C PRO A 885 -51.31 18.78 -18.78
N ASP A 886 -50.98 17.61 -18.22
CA ASP A 886 -49.80 17.39 -17.37
C ASP A 886 -48.52 17.05 -18.15
N GLN A 887 -48.58 17.01 -19.49
CA GLN A 887 -47.45 16.63 -20.33
C GLN A 887 -46.39 17.73 -20.37
N GLY A 888 -45.10 17.37 -20.27
CA GLY A 888 -43.98 18.34 -20.34
C GLY A 888 -43.98 19.18 -21.63
N PRO A 889 -43.28 20.33 -21.66
CA PRO A 889 -43.47 21.38 -22.66
C PRO A 889 -43.34 20.93 -24.13
N GLY A 890 -42.34 20.10 -24.47
CA GLY A 890 -42.16 19.51 -25.81
C GLY A 890 -42.98 18.24 -26.10
N GLY A 891 -43.77 17.75 -25.14
CA GLY A 891 -44.58 16.53 -25.32
C GLY A 891 -45.92 16.80 -26.01
N TYR A 892 -46.29 15.94 -26.95
CA TYR A 892 -47.55 16.01 -27.69
C TYR A 892 -48.09 14.64 -28.12
N VAL A 893 -49.36 14.60 -28.51
CA VAL A 893 -50.04 13.45 -29.13
C VAL A 893 -50.10 13.57 -30.66
N LYS A 894 -50.34 14.79 -31.16
CA LYS A 894 -50.31 15.17 -32.59
C LYS A 894 -49.81 16.60 -32.74
N TYR A 895 -49.16 16.92 -33.86
CA TYR A 895 -48.67 18.25 -34.15
C TYR A 895 -48.77 18.58 -35.64
N THR A 896 -48.62 19.86 -35.97
CA THR A 896 -48.52 20.38 -37.35
C THR A 896 -47.66 21.63 -37.32
N ASN A 897 -46.72 21.75 -38.28
CA ASN A 897 -45.81 22.91 -38.33
C ASN A 897 -46.60 24.17 -38.70
N THR A 898 -46.23 25.31 -38.11
CA THR A 898 -46.84 26.62 -38.36
C THR A 898 -46.78 27.04 -39.84
N ARG A 899 -45.71 26.63 -40.55
CA ARG A 899 -45.52 26.84 -41.99
C ARG A 899 -46.63 26.24 -42.88
N GLU A 900 -47.41 25.27 -42.37
CA GLU A 900 -48.46 24.59 -43.15
C GLU A 900 -49.73 25.47 -43.29
N GLY A 901 -49.81 26.61 -42.58
CA GLY A 901 -50.83 27.64 -42.79
C GLY A 901 -51.31 28.35 -41.53
N ASN A 902 -52.15 29.37 -41.73
CA ASN A 902 -52.87 30.05 -40.66
C ASN A 902 -54.26 30.48 -41.15
N PRO A 903 -55.37 29.85 -40.69
CA PRO A 903 -55.40 28.70 -39.79
C PRO A 903 -54.76 27.44 -40.38
N LEU A 904 -54.24 26.58 -39.51
CA LEU A 904 -53.81 25.22 -39.83
C LEU A 904 -54.76 24.17 -39.23
N GLU A 905 -54.59 22.90 -39.62
CA GLU A 905 -55.37 21.77 -39.10
C GLU A 905 -54.48 20.79 -38.34
N VAL A 906 -54.69 20.62 -37.03
CA VAL A 906 -54.05 19.55 -36.24
C VAL A 906 -55.06 18.41 -36.04
N ARG A 907 -54.63 17.15 -36.12
CA ARG A 907 -55.52 16.02 -35.81
C ARG A 907 -55.77 15.90 -34.30
N ALA A 908 -57.01 15.69 -33.91
CA ALA A 908 -57.38 15.34 -32.54
C ALA A 908 -56.88 13.91 -32.18
N PRO A 909 -56.57 13.64 -30.90
CA PRO A 909 -56.42 12.29 -30.37
C PRO A 909 -57.62 11.39 -30.69
N SER A 910 -57.40 10.07 -30.81
CA SER A 910 -58.47 9.08 -31.00
C SER A 910 -59.15 8.64 -29.68
N LYS A 911 -58.67 9.16 -28.55
CA LYS A 911 -59.20 8.90 -27.21
C LYS A 911 -59.96 10.18 -26.75
N PRO A 912 -61.24 10.09 -26.37
CA PRO A 912 -61.95 11.20 -25.74
C PRO A 912 -61.32 11.64 -24.42
N GLY A 913 -61.44 12.91 -24.08
CA GLY A 913 -60.88 13.50 -22.86
C GLY A 913 -60.57 14.99 -22.99
N ASP A 914 -60.05 15.58 -21.92
CA ASP A 914 -59.59 16.96 -21.89
C ASP A 914 -58.13 17.05 -22.32
N TYR A 915 -57.86 17.89 -23.32
CA TYR A 915 -56.54 18.13 -23.88
C TYR A 915 -56.25 19.64 -23.94
N GLU A 916 -55.01 20.02 -24.25
CA GLU A 916 -54.69 21.40 -24.59
C GLU A 916 -53.93 21.50 -25.91
N VAL A 917 -54.24 22.53 -26.68
CA VAL A 917 -53.53 22.91 -27.90
C VAL A 917 -52.44 23.91 -27.51
N ARG A 918 -51.19 23.63 -27.87
CA ARG A 918 -50.02 24.46 -27.53
C ARG A 918 -49.37 25.01 -28.79
N TYR A 919 -48.89 26.26 -28.73
CA TYR A 919 -47.91 26.80 -29.68
C TYR A 919 -46.52 26.55 -29.10
N ILE A 920 -45.69 25.80 -29.81
CA ILE A 920 -44.30 25.53 -29.44
C ILE A 920 -43.37 26.30 -30.38
N MET A 921 -42.55 27.18 -29.80
CA MET A 921 -41.34 27.65 -30.46
C MET A 921 -40.32 26.52 -30.44
N SER A 922 -39.97 25.99 -31.60
CA SER A 922 -39.16 24.76 -31.70
C SER A 922 -37.75 24.92 -31.16
N GLN A 923 -37.23 26.15 -31.11
CA GLN A 923 -35.96 26.43 -30.47
C GLN A 923 -36.14 26.40 -28.94
N GLY A 924 -35.61 25.35 -28.29
CA GLY A 924 -35.73 25.15 -26.84
C GLY A 924 -37.08 24.61 -26.35
N ASP A 925 -37.91 24.06 -27.26
CA ASP A 925 -39.24 23.47 -26.97
C ASP A 925 -40.14 24.33 -26.07
N LYS A 926 -40.17 25.64 -26.37
CA LYS A 926 -40.79 26.65 -25.50
C LYS A 926 -42.26 26.85 -25.84
N VAL A 927 -43.14 26.54 -24.89
CA VAL A 927 -44.58 26.84 -24.99
C VAL A 927 -44.79 28.36 -24.95
N LEU A 928 -45.28 28.96 -26.03
CA LEU A 928 -45.56 30.41 -26.11
C LEU A 928 -47.03 30.75 -25.87
N ALA A 929 -47.94 29.80 -26.10
CA ALA A 929 -49.37 29.91 -25.85
C ALA A 929 -49.96 28.51 -25.66
N LYS A 930 -51.05 28.40 -24.90
CA LYS A 930 -51.83 27.17 -24.78
C LYS A 930 -53.31 27.48 -24.52
N GLU A 931 -54.19 26.68 -25.10
CA GLU A 931 -55.65 26.80 -24.97
C GLU A 931 -56.26 25.40 -24.76
N PRO A 932 -57.25 25.24 -23.86
CA PRO A 932 -57.92 23.95 -23.64
C PRO A 932 -58.80 23.54 -24.83
N ILE A 933 -58.93 22.24 -25.05
CA ILE A 933 -59.89 21.66 -25.99
C ILE A 933 -60.45 20.34 -25.45
N LYS A 934 -61.77 20.17 -25.53
CA LYS A 934 -62.40 18.89 -25.22
C LYS A 934 -62.45 17.99 -26.45
N VAL A 935 -62.06 16.73 -26.31
CA VAL A 935 -62.23 15.71 -27.34
C VAL A 935 -63.42 14.82 -26.95
N ASP A 936 -64.50 14.89 -27.73
CA ASP A 936 -65.76 14.17 -27.53
C ASP A 936 -65.76 12.79 -28.25
#